data_AF-T1K7R7-F1
#
_entry.id   AF-T1K7R7-F1
#
_cell.length_a   1.000
_cell.length_b   1.000
_cell.length_c   1.000
_cell.angle_alpha   90.00
_cell.angle_beta   90.00
_cell.angle_gamma   90.00
#
_symmetry.space_group_name_H-M   'P 1'
#
loop_
_entity.id
_entity.type
_entity.pdbx_description
1 polymer ?
#
loop_
_entity_poly.entity_id
_entity_poly.type
_entity_poly.pdbx_seq_one_letter_code
_entity_poly.pdbx_strand_id
1 'polypeptide(L)'
;MASTLKGKAAKTKVKDKTPAEIQITAEQLIREAKERDLEILPPPPKQKISDPEELAEYQLRKRKAFEDNIRKNRLSIANWIKYAEWEHSQQEIQRARSVYERALDVDPRCITLWLRYAEMEMKNRQVNHARNVFDRAVRLLPRCNQFWYKYTYMEEMLGNVPGCRLVFERWMAWKPEEQAWLTYINFEVRYKELDLARTIYTRFITVHPEIKNWIRFAKFEERNGFVSNAREIYEKAVEYFGDENMDETLLLAFAKFEERQKEHERVKAIYRFALEKLPREESQELFKQYTIYEKKYGDREGIEDVIMNKRKFKYEQDLQENSHNYDTWFDYIRLVEGEGDIEAIRRIYERAVANIPLKREKRFWRRYIYLWIYYAIFEELTAEDLERAHEVYQFCLRLIPHKSFTFAKFWVMAAKFEIRRKNLQAARKILGTSIGLCPKDKLFREYVEIELQLREFDRCRTLYQKLLEFCPENCSSWLRFAELETALGEYERARKIYEIAISQDRLDMPEVIWKSYIDFEVDQEEFENARNLYERLLERTKHVKVWISFAKFELLASSDETISDSNIAQARTVFERANKALTDNEEKEARLMLLEAWQEFEAEHGDERTKQQVESLMPKKVKKRRKITNDDGSDGGWEEYVDYIFPDDDSVKPHMRLLELAKKWKKQITEAPTTTNESTDENKDSSNSSKHSDEEQSED
;
A
#
# COMPACT_ATOMS: atom_id res chain seq x y z
N MET A 1 -57.35 -24.74 -68.35
CA MET A 1 -58.40 -25.77 -68.55
C MET A 1 -58.78 -26.36 -67.21
N ALA A 2 -60.05 -26.78 -67.05
CA ALA A 2 -60.64 -27.62 -65.99
C ALA A 2 -60.01 -27.56 -64.57
N SER A 3 -60.67 -26.92 -63.59
CA SER A 3 -61.58 -27.61 -62.66
C SER A 3 -60.89 -28.72 -61.85
N THR A 4 -60.59 -28.48 -60.57
CA THR A 4 -61.59 -28.84 -59.53
C THR A 4 -61.57 -27.89 -58.33
N LEU A 5 -62.61 -27.07 -58.21
CA LEU A 5 -62.93 -26.34 -56.99
C LEU A 5 -63.49 -27.31 -55.94
N LYS A 6 -62.65 -27.79 -55.02
CA LYS A 6 -63.12 -28.29 -53.72
C LYS A 6 -62.85 -27.23 -52.66
N GLY A 7 -63.88 -26.43 -52.37
CA GLY A 7 -63.89 -25.52 -51.24
C GLY A 7 -63.74 -26.30 -49.93
N LYS A 8 -62.51 -26.40 -49.42
CA LYS A 8 -62.29 -26.71 -48.01
C LYS A 8 -62.63 -25.44 -47.25
N ALA A 9 -63.74 -25.47 -46.51
CA ALA A 9 -64.07 -24.44 -45.54
C ALA A 9 -62.82 -24.10 -44.72
N ALA A 10 -62.47 -22.82 -44.66
CA ALA A 10 -61.32 -22.35 -43.91
C ALA A 10 -61.58 -22.62 -42.42
N LYS A 11 -61.13 -23.80 -41.94
CA LYS A 11 -61.05 -24.06 -40.50
C LYS A 11 -60.34 -22.86 -39.90
N THR A 12 -60.99 -22.20 -38.95
CA THR A 12 -60.36 -21.22 -38.07
C THR A 12 -59.24 -21.95 -37.36
N LYS A 13 -58.03 -21.88 -37.93
CA LYS A 13 -56.83 -22.42 -37.28
C LYS A 13 -56.73 -21.68 -35.96
N VAL A 14 -56.94 -22.42 -34.87
CA VAL A 14 -56.63 -21.94 -33.52
C VAL A 14 -55.17 -21.51 -33.59
N LYS A 15 -54.91 -20.22 -33.38
CA LYS A 15 -53.57 -19.69 -33.35
C LYS A 15 -53.00 -20.05 -32.00
N ASP A 16 -52.05 -20.99 -31.96
CA ASP A 16 -51.29 -21.23 -30.75
C ASP A 16 -50.56 -19.93 -30.38
N LYS A 17 -50.86 -19.44 -29.16
CA LYS A 17 -50.24 -18.25 -28.57
C LYS A 17 -49.11 -18.61 -27.61
N THR A 18 -48.60 -19.84 -27.72
CA THR A 18 -47.39 -20.26 -27.01
C THR A 18 -46.21 -19.38 -27.45
N PRO A 19 -45.25 -19.08 -26.55
CA PRO A 19 -44.08 -18.31 -26.93
C PRO A 19 -43.29 -19.08 -28.00
N ALA A 20 -42.97 -18.41 -29.11
CA ALA A 20 -42.20 -19.01 -30.19
C ALA A 20 -40.76 -19.31 -29.72
N GLU A 21 -40.24 -20.49 -30.07
CA GLU A 21 -38.89 -20.94 -29.71
C GLU A 21 -37.80 -20.01 -30.29
N ILE A 22 -38.04 -19.47 -31.48
CA ILE A 22 -37.18 -18.47 -32.13
C ILE A 22 -37.91 -17.13 -32.11
N GLN A 23 -37.37 -16.17 -31.36
CA GLN A 23 -37.84 -14.78 -31.41
C GLN A 23 -37.28 -14.10 -32.65
N ILE A 24 -38.15 -13.50 -33.46
CA ILE A 24 -37.72 -12.79 -34.67
C ILE A 24 -36.92 -11.56 -34.26
N THR A 25 -35.62 -11.56 -34.57
CA THR A 25 -34.74 -10.43 -34.29
C THR A 25 -34.70 -9.47 -35.47
N ALA A 26 -34.33 -8.21 -35.21
CA ALA A 26 -34.11 -7.23 -36.28
C ALA A 26 -33.05 -7.69 -37.30
N GLU A 27 -32.07 -8.48 -36.88
CA GLU A 27 -31.07 -9.10 -37.75
C GLU A 27 -31.70 -10.05 -38.79
N GLN A 28 -32.65 -10.90 -38.38
CA GLN A 28 -33.34 -11.82 -39.30
C GLN A 28 -34.15 -11.06 -40.35
N LEU A 29 -34.85 -10.00 -39.95
CA LEU A 29 -35.60 -9.14 -40.89
C LEU A 29 -34.67 -8.45 -41.90
N ILE A 30 -33.50 -7.97 -41.47
CA ILE A 30 -32.50 -7.36 -42.36
C ILE A 30 -31.88 -8.40 -43.31
N ARG A 31 -31.62 -9.63 -42.83
CA ARG A 31 -31.14 -10.75 -43.66
C ARG A 31 -32.15 -11.11 -44.75
N GLU A 32 -33.41 -11.33 -44.40
CA GLU A 32 -34.47 -11.61 -45.37
C GLU A 32 -34.73 -10.44 -46.33
N ALA A 33 -34.61 -9.19 -45.86
CA ALA A 33 -34.75 -8.02 -46.73
C ALA A 33 -33.64 -7.97 -47.78
N LYS A 34 -32.40 -8.29 -47.38
CA LYS A 34 -31.26 -8.38 -48.29
C LYS A 34 -31.43 -9.52 -49.30
N GLU A 35 -31.78 -10.73 -48.85
CA GLU A 35 -31.93 -11.92 -49.72
C GLU A 35 -33.04 -11.79 -50.79
N ARG A 36 -33.91 -10.78 -50.72
CA ARG A 36 -34.88 -10.50 -51.79
C ARG A 36 -34.27 -9.81 -53.02
N ASP A 37 -33.08 -9.19 -52.90
CA ASP A 37 -32.28 -8.61 -54.00
C ASP A 37 -33.07 -7.77 -55.04
N LEU A 38 -34.17 -7.13 -54.64
CA LEU A 38 -35.15 -6.50 -55.56
C LEU A 38 -34.58 -5.37 -56.43
N GLU A 39 -33.48 -4.75 -56.00
CA GLU A 39 -32.79 -3.66 -56.70
C GLU A 39 -31.65 -4.15 -57.60
N ILE A 40 -31.27 -5.43 -57.51
CA ILE A 40 -30.18 -6.00 -58.31
C ILE A 40 -30.71 -6.35 -59.70
N LEU A 41 -30.36 -5.52 -60.68
CA LEU A 41 -30.66 -5.79 -62.08
C LEU A 41 -30.00 -7.10 -62.53
N PRO A 42 -30.71 -7.97 -63.29
CA PRO A 42 -30.12 -9.19 -63.82
C PRO A 42 -28.94 -8.86 -64.76
N PRO A 43 -27.85 -9.64 -64.74
CA PRO A 43 -26.70 -9.40 -65.61
C PRO A 43 -27.10 -9.54 -67.09
N PRO A 44 -26.52 -8.75 -68.00
CA PRO A 44 -26.83 -8.83 -69.42
C PRO A 44 -26.45 -10.21 -70.00
N PRO A 45 -27.18 -10.71 -71.01
CA PRO A 45 -26.90 -12.00 -71.62
C PRO A 45 -25.49 -12.01 -72.24
N LYS A 46 -24.80 -13.15 -72.13
CA LYS A 46 -23.45 -13.34 -72.68
C LYS A 46 -23.49 -13.40 -74.22
N GLN A 47 -23.27 -12.27 -74.87
CA GLN A 47 -23.10 -12.18 -76.31
C GLN A 47 -21.67 -12.60 -76.69
N LYS A 48 -21.54 -13.45 -77.71
CA LYS A 48 -20.26 -13.71 -78.39
C LYS A 48 -20.13 -12.69 -79.52
N ILE A 49 -18.93 -12.15 -79.71
CA ILE A 49 -18.61 -11.23 -80.80
C ILE A 49 -17.96 -12.08 -81.89
N SER A 50 -18.56 -12.12 -83.07
CA SER A 50 -18.16 -12.91 -84.23
C SER A 50 -17.31 -12.06 -85.18
N ASP A 51 -17.84 -10.90 -85.52
CA ASP A 51 -17.36 -10.10 -86.65
C ASP A 51 -16.67 -8.79 -86.20
N PRO A 52 -15.75 -8.24 -87.01
CA PRO A 52 -15.11 -6.96 -86.72
C PRO A 52 -16.12 -5.79 -86.69
N GLU A 53 -17.25 -5.92 -87.39
CA GLU A 53 -18.34 -4.94 -87.37
C GLU A 53 -19.11 -4.98 -86.03
N GLU A 54 -19.44 -6.17 -85.51
CA GLU A 54 -20.02 -6.35 -84.17
C GLU A 54 -19.08 -5.83 -83.07
N LEU A 55 -17.77 -6.06 -83.24
CA LEU A 55 -16.73 -5.54 -82.35
C LEU A 55 -16.70 -4.00 -82.40
N ALA A 56 -16.77 -3.40 -83.59
CA ALA A 56 -16.82 -1.95 -83.76
C ALA A 56 -18.11 -1.34 -83.16
N GLU A 57 -19.26 -2.00 -83.28
CA GLU A 57 -20.52 -1.54 -82.69
C GLU A 57 -20.48 -1.64 -81.15
N TYR A 58 -19.95 -2.74 -80.61
CA TYR A 58 -19.70 -2.88 -79.17
C TYR A 58 -18.76 -1.79 -78.65
N GLN A 59 -17.65 -1.53 -79.36
CA GLN A 59 -16.72 -0.48 -79.02
C GLN A 59 -17.38 0.90 -79.09
N LEU A 60 -18.15 1.21 -80.12
CA LEU A 60 -18.87 2.49 -80.26
C LEU A 60 -19.85 2.70 -79.11
N ARG A 61 -20.64 1.67 -78.77
CA ARG A 61 -21.60 1.69 -77.66
C ARG A 61 -20.90 1.93 -76.30
N LYS A 62 -19.75 1.30 -76.07
CA LYS A 62 -18.93 1.50 -74.86
C LYS A 62 -18.27 2.89 -74.83
N ARG A 63 -17.64 3.33 -75.91
CA ARG A 63 -17.03 4.67 -76.06
C ARG A 63 -18.06 5.77 -75.81
N LYS A 64 -19.24 5.67 -76.42
CA LYS A 64 -20.35 6.61 -76.17
C LYS A 64 -20.73 6.65 -74.70
N ALA A 65 -20.89 5.49 -74.05
CA ALA A 65 -21.21 5.44 -72.62
C ALA A 65 -20.10 6.07 -71.75
N PHE A 66 -18.81 5.85 -72.05
CA PHE A 66 -17.71 6.46 -71.32
C PHE A 66 -17.59 7.98 -71.57
N GLU A 67 -17.67 8.44 -72.82
CA GLU A 67 -17.65 9.87 -73.17
C GLU A 67 -18.88 10.62 -72.63
N ASP A 68 -20.07 10.02 -72.64
CA ASP A 68 -21.26 10.62 -72.03
C ASP A 68 -21.13 10.68 -70.49
N ASN A 69 -20.50 9.68 -69.85
CA ASN A 69 -20.19 9.70 -68.42
C ASN A 69 -19.11 10.74 -68.06
N ILE A 70 -18.11 10.93 -68.93
CA ILE A 70 -17.08 11.97 -68.80
C ILE A 70 -17.69 13.36 -69.03
N ARG A 71 -18.60 13.51 -70.00
CA ARG A 71 -19.32 14.78 -70.26
C ARG A 71 -20.21 15.18 -69.08
N LYS A 72 -20.87 14.22 -68.44
CA LYS A 72 -21.65 14.43 -67.21
C LYS A 72 -20.75 14.74 -66.00
N ASN A 73 -19.69 13.95 -65.81
CA ASN A 73 -18.85 13.96 -64.60
C ASN A 73 -17.37 14.17 -64.95
N ARG A 74 -17.03 15.35 -65.51
CA ARG A 74 -15.69 15.65 -66.03
C ARG A 74 -14.57 15.52 -65.00
N LEU A 75 -14.85 15.88 -63.74
CA LEU A 75 -13.88 15.82 -62.63
C LEU A 75 -13.65 14.40 -62.08
N SER A 76 -14.49 13.42 -62.43
CA SER A 76 -14.38 12.07 -61.85
C SER A 76 -13.29 11.26 -62.56
N ILE A 77 -12.08 11.29 -61.99
CA ILE A 77 -10.88 10.62 -62.51
C ILE A 77 -11.07 9.10 -62.64
N ALA A 78 -11.94 8.51 -61.81
CA ALA A 78 -12.32 7.10 -61.92
C ALA A 78 -13.00 6.75 -63.26
N ASN A 79 -13.73 7.67 -63.88
CA ASN A 79 -14.32 7.46 -65.20
C ASN A 79 -13.25 7.48 -66.30
N TRP A 80 -12.30 8.41 -66.21
CA TRP A 80 -11.16 8.51 -67.11
C TRP A 80 -10.26 7.26 -67.04
N ILE A 81 -9.91 6.81 -65.84
CA ILE A 81 -9.10 5.59 -65.62
C ILE A 81 -9.83 4.36 -66.17
N LYS A 82 -11.12 4.16 -65.84
CA LYS A 82 -11.90 3.02 -66.36
C LYS A 82 -12.00 3.03 -67.89
N TYR A 83 -12.12 4.21 -68.51
CA TYR A 83 -12.15 4.32 -69.96
C TYR A 83 -10.79 4.00 -70.58
N ALA A 84 -9.69 4.52 -70.02
CA ALA A 84 -8.34 4.26 -70.50
C ALA A 84 -7.88 2.81 -70.28
N GLU A 85 -8.25 2.18 -69.15
CA GLU A 85 -8.06 0.74 -68.89
C GLU A 85 -8.90 -0.12 -69.86
N TRP A 86 -10.09 0.34 -70.26
CA TRP A 86 -10.89 -0.34 -71.27
C TRP A 86 -10.27 -0.23 -72.69
N GLU A 87 -9.83 0.95 -73.14
CA GLU A 87 -9.10 1.08 -74.42
C GLU A 87 -7.77 0.30 -74.40
N HIS A 88 -7.10 0.20 -73.24
CA HIS A 88 -5.93 -0.67 -73.06
C HIS A 88 -6.28 -2.15 -73.26
N SER A 89 -7.44 -2.61 -72.76
CA SER A 89 -7.92 -3.97 -73.00
C SER A 89 -8.25 -4.27 -74.47
N GLN A 90 -8.55 -3.23 -75.26
CA GLN A 90 -8.75 -3.31 -76.71
C GLN A 90 -7.44 -3.21 -77.51
N GLN A 91 -6.29 -3.08 -76.86
CA GLN A 91 -4.97 -2.81 -77.47
C GLN A 91 -4.87 -1.49 -78.25
N GLU A 92 -5.85 -0.58 -78.15
CA GLU A 92 -5.83 0.74 -78.78
C GLU A 92 -5.03 1.76 -77.94
N ILE A 93 -3.73 1.47 -77.77
CA ILE A 93 -2.80 2.23 -76.92
C ILE A 93 -2.80 3.73 -77.25
N GLN A 94 -2.86 4.10 -78.54
CA GLN A 94 -2.86 5.51 -78.95
C GLN A 94 -4.12 6.28 -78.52
N ARG A 95 -5.27 5.60 -78.40
CA ARG A 95 -6.48 6.20 -77.81
C ARG A 95 -6.37 6.25 -76.29
N ALA A 96 -5.89 5.19 -75.64
CA ALA A 96 -5.62 5.22 -74.20
C ALA A 96 -4.70 6.39 -73.79
N ARG A 97 -3.63 6.66 -74.56
CA ARG A 97 -2.78 7.86 -74.42
C ARG A 97 -3.57 9.16 -74.51
N SER A 98 -4.40 9.31 -75.55
CA SER A 98 -5.24 10.50 -75.71
C SER A 98 -6.22 10.70 -74.55
N VAL A 99 -6.79 9.61 -74.02
CA VAL A 99 -7.66 9.65 -72.83
C VAL A 99 -6.87 10.05 -71.57
N TYR A 100 -5.65 9.53 -71.38
CA TYR A 100 -4.79 9.92 -70.26
C TYR A 100 -4.33 11.38 -70.34
N GLU A 101 -3.87 11.88 -71.50
CA GLU A 101 -3.48 13.29 -71.65
C GLU A 101 -4.70 14.22 -71.46
N ARG A 102 -5.88 13.89 -72.03
CA ARG A 102 -7.13 14.64 -71.77
C ARG A 102 -7.55 14.64 -70.31
N ALA A 103 -7.26 13.57 -69.57
CA ALA A 103 -7.53 13.50 -68.13
C ALA A 103 -6.50 14.34 -67.34
N LEU A 104 -5.25 14.37 -67.77
CA LEU A 104 -4.19 15.21 -67.20
C LEU A 104 -4.44 16.70 -67.46
N ASP A 105 -5.04 17.07 -68.59
CA ASP A 105 -5.52 18.44 -68.85
C ASP A 105 -6.64 18.88 -67.88
N VAL A 106 -7.37 17.92 -67.29
CA VAL A 106 -8.42 18.19 -66.30
C VAL A 106 -7.88 18.24 -64.88
N ASP A 107 -7.05 17.28 -64.48
CA ASP A 107 -6.34 17.31 -63.20
C ASP A 107 -4.88 16.85 -63.35
N PRO A 108 -3.92 17.79 -63.55
CA PRO A 108 -2.50 17.48 -63.62
C PRO A 108 -1.91 17.03 -62.27
N ARG A 109 -2.61 17.22 -61.14
CA ARG A 109 -2.10 16.95 -59.79
C ARG A 109 -2.42 15.53 -59.31
N CYS A 110 -3.31 14.81 -59.99
CA CYS A 110 -3.73 13.48 -59.58
C CYS A 110 -2.62 12.44 -59.71
N ILE A 111 -2.07 12.00 -58.57
CA ILE A 111 -0.95 11.05 -58.54
C ILE A 111 -1.33 9.72 -59.20
N THR A 112 -2.52 9.18 -58.90
CA THR A 112 -2.96 7.87 -59.41
C THR A 112 -3.12 7.85 -60.93
N LEU A 113 -3.47 8.99 -61.55
CA LEU A 113 -3.61 9.12 -62.99
C LEU A 113 -2.26 9.00 -63.70
N TRP A 114 -1.24 9.74 -63.24
CA TRP A 114 0.14 9.62 -63.72
C TRP A 114 0.69 8.20 -63.54
N LEU A 115 0.43 7.58 -62.38
CA LEU A 115 0.87 6.21 -62.10
C LEU A 115 0.21 5.20 -63.07
N ARG A 116 -1.10 5.30 -63.29
CA ARG A 116 -1.81 4.42 -64.24
C ARG A 116 -1.37 4.62 -65.67
N TYR A 117 -1.10 5.85 -66.09
CA TYR A 117 -0.57 6.15 -67.42
C TYR A 117 0.82 5.53 -67.62
N ALA A 118 1.74 5.74 -66.69
CA ALA A 118 3.08 5.15 -66.76
C ALA A 118 3.06 3.62 -66.67
N GLU A 119 2.21 3.04 -65.80
CA GLU A 119 2.00 1.58 -65.70
C GLU A 119 1.46 0.97 -67.00
N MET A 120 0.62 1.70 -67.75
CA MET A 120 0.11 1.28 -69.06
C MET A 120 1.23 1.25 -70.11
N GLU A 121 2.05 2.30 -70.21
CA GLU A 121 3.21 2.32 -71.12
C GLU A 121 4.25 1.23 -70.77
N MET A 122 4.51 0.99 -69.47
CA MET A 122 5.41 -0.07 -69.00
C MET A 122 4.89 -1.47 -69.39
N LYS A 123 3.60 -1.77 -69.17
CA LYS A 123 2.99 -3.06 -69.56
C LYS A 123 3.11 -3.32 -71.07
N ASN A 124 3.02 -2.26 -71.87
CA ASN A 124 3.10 -2.34 -73.34
C ASN A 124 4.55 -2.27 -73.88
N ARG A 125 5.56 -2.35 -73.01
CA ARG A 125 7.00 -2.29 -73.34
C ARG A 125 7.46 -0.97 -73.99
N GLN A 126 6.69 0.11 -73.85
CA GLN A 126 6.96 1.42 -74.45
C GLN A 126 7.86 2.28 -73.54
N VAL A 127 9.09 1.79 -73.30
CA VAL A 127 10.03 2.34 -72.30
C VAL A 127 10.30 3.84 -72.47
N ASN A 128 10.52 4.32 -73.70
CA ASN A 128 10.82 5.74 -73.94
C ASN A 128 9.60 6.65 -73.67
N HIS A 129 8.38 6.15 -73.90
CA HIS A 129 7.17 6.89 -73.53
C HIS A 129 7.01 6.91 -72.00
N ALA A 130 7.20 5.78 -71.32
CA ALA A 130 7.19 5.71 -69.85
C ALA A 130 8.23 6.67 -69.21
N ARG A 131 9.45 6.75 -69.76
CA ARG A 131 10.49 7.72 -69.34
C ARG A 131 10.01 9.16 -69.48
N ASN A 132 9.45 9.53 -70.63
CA ASN A 132 8.93 10.89 -70.87
C ASN A 132 7.77 11.23 -69.93
N VAL A 133 6.90 10.27 -69.63
CA VAL A 133 5.80 10.43 -68.66
C VAL A 133 6.34 10.61 -67.24
N PHE A 134 7.30 9.81 -66.80
CA PHE A 134 7.93 9.97 -65.48
C PHE A 134 8.74 11.28 -65.36
N ASP A 135 9.50 11.69 -66.37
CA ASP A 135 10.22 12.97 -66.35
C ASP A 135 9.26 14.18 -66.28
N ARG A 136 8.12 14.13 -67.00
CA ARG A 136 7.04 15.11 -66.87
C ARG A 136 6.41 15.10 -65.49
N ALA A 137 6.04 13.93 -64.96
CA ALA A 137 5.44 13.79 -63.64
C ALA A 137 6.35 14.33 -62.53
N VAL A 138 7.64 13.98 -62.58
CA VAL A 138 8.67 14.45 -61.65
C VAL A 138 8.91 15.96 -61.77
N ARG A 139 8.92 16.54 -62.98
CA ARG A 139 9.07 17.99 -63.19
C ARG A 139 7.86 18.77 -62.65
N LEU A 140 6.65 18.23 -62.78
CA LEU A 140 5.41 18.89 -62.34
C LEU A 140 5.12 18.69 -60.85
N LEU A 141 5.45 17.53 -60.29
CA LEU A 141 5.12 17.12 -58.92
C LEU A 141 6.35 16.59 -58.16
N PRO A 142 7.43 17.39 -58.01
CA PRO A 142 8.71 16.92 -57.46
C PRO A 142 8.62 16.47 -55.99
N ARG A 143 7.59 16.91 -55.24
CA ARG A 143 7.35 16.48 -53.84
C ARG A 143 6.69 15.10 -53.71
N CYS A 144 6.25 14.47 -54.82
CA CYS A 144 5.60 13.17 -54.75
C CYS A 144 6.64 12.03 -54.87
N ASN A 145 7.07 11.50 -53.73
CA ASN A 145 8.08 10.45 -53.66
C ASN A 145 7.70 9.16 -54.43
N GLN A 146 6.40 8.89 -54.61
CA GLN A 146 5.92 7.72 -55.35
C GLN A 146 6.38 7.71 -56.82
N PHE A 147 6.51 8.87 -57.47
CA PHE A 147 7.04 8.95 -58.83
C PHE A 147 8.53 8.65 -58.86
N TRP A 148 9.29 9.23 -57.94
CA TRP A 148 10.74 9.00 -57.84
C TRP A 148 11.04 7.52 -57.57
N TYR A 149 10.38 6.88 -56.59
CA TYR A 149 10.56 5.45 -56.31
C TYR A 149 10.24 4.56 -57.53
N LYS A 150 9.13 4.81 -58.24
CA LYS A 150 8.79 4.02 -59.43
C LYS A 150 9.70 4.31 -60.62
N TYR A 151 10.21 5.53 -60.75
CA TYR A 151 11.11 5.91 -61.84
C TYR A 151 12.53 5.36 -61.64
N THR A 152 13.10 5.46 -60.43
CA THR A 152 14.39 4.81 -60.10
C THR A 152 14.30 3.30 -60.20
N TYR A 153 13.23 2.70 -59.67
CA TYR A 153 12.98 1.26 -59.82
C TYR A 153 12.84 0.84 -61.30
N MET A 154 12.19 1.65 -62.15
CA MET A 154 12.11 1.36 -63.58
C MET A 154 13.50 1.39 -64.25
N GLU A 155 14.33 2.41 -64.00
CA GLU A 155 15.68 2.47 -64.57
C GLU A 155 16.61 1.36 -64.03
N GLU A 156 16.46 0.98 -62.76
CA GLU A 156 17.18 -0.16 -62.15
C GLU A 156 16.77 -1.49 -62.78
N MET A 157 15.47 -1.74 -62.98
CA MET A 157 14.95 -2.94 -63.66
C MET A 157 15.32 -3.00 -65.15
N LEU A 158 15.63 -1.86 -65.77
CA LEU A 158 16.18 -1.77 -67.13
C LEU A 158 17.71 -1.91 -67.17
N GLY A 159 18.38 -2.04 -66.02
CA GLY A 159 19.84 -2.13 -65.91
C GLY A 159 20.59 -0.81 -66.13
N ASN A 160 19.88 0.33 -66.21
CA ASN A 160 20.46 1.64 -66.49
C ASN A 160 20.97 2.31 -65.21
N VAL A 161 22.05 1.76 -64.63
CA VAL A 161 22.66 2.26 -63.38
C VAL A 161 23.02 3.75 -63.45
N PRO A 162 23.67 4.28 -64.52
CA PRO A 162 24.00 5.71 -64.61
C PRO A 162 22.77 6.60 -64.71
N GLY A 163 21.73 6.17 -65.45
CA GLY A 163 20.46 6.89 -65.50
C GLY A 163 19.76 6.91 -64.14
N CYS A 164 19.74 5.79 -63.43
CA CYS A 164 19.17 5.71 -62.09
C CYS A 164 19.88 6.65 -61.10
N ARG A 165 21.23 6.70 -61.12
CA ARG A 165 22.02 7.68 -60.34
C ARG A 165 21.67 9.13 -60.68
N LEU A 166 21.52 9.46 -61.97
CA LEU A 166 21.11 10.81 -62.38
C LEU A 166 19.70 11.17 -61.85
N VAL A 167 18.78 10.22 -61.82
CA VAL A 167 17.44 10.41 -61.22
C VAL A 167 17.55 10.59 -59.71
N PHE A 168 18.35 9.80 -59.01
CA PHE A 168 18.60 9.99 -57.57
C PHE A 168 19.25 11.34 -57.25
N GLU A 169 20.27 11.79 -57.99
CA GLU A 169 20.88 13.11 -57.78
C GLU A 169 19.90 14.26 -58.04
N ARG A 170 19.09 14.16 -59.12
CA ARG A 170 17.98 15.10 -59.37
C ARG A 170 16.96 15.10 -58.24
N TRP A 171 16.74 13.97 -57.56
CA TRP A 171 15.84 13.87 -56.41
C TRP A 171 16.45 14.52 -55.16
N MET A 172 17.71 14.22 -54.85
CA MET A 172 18.41 14.75 -53.67
C MET A 172 18.60 16.27 -53.72
N ALA A 173 18.64 16.87 -54.92
CA ALA A 173 18.57 18.32 -55.09
C ALA A 173 17.33 18.97 -54.45
N TRP A 174 16.21 18.24 -54.34
CA TRP A 174 14.98 18.72 -53.68
C TRP A 174 14.96 18.51 -52.15
N LYS A 175 16.02 17.96 -51.55
CA LYS A 175 16.10 17.60 -50.12
C LYS A 175 14.89 16.77 -49.64
N PRO A 176 14.66 15.58 -50.21
CA PRO A 176 13.51 14.73 -49.89
C PRO A 176 13.61 14.10 -48.50
N GLU A 177 12.54 13.43 -48.06
CA GLU A 177 12.42 12.76 -46.76
C GLU A 177 13.54 11.73 -46.48
N GLU A 178 13.75 11.38 -45.20
CA GLU A 178 14.72 10.35 -44.76
C GLU A 178 14.70 9.09 -45.65
N GLN A 179 13.51 8.55 -45.91
CA GLN A 179 13.36 7.29 -46.64
C GLN A 179 13.91 7.36 -48.08
N ALA A 180 13.88 8.53 -48.72
CA ALA A 180 14.45 8.73 -50.05
C ALA A 180 15.97 8.52 -50.04
N TRP A 181 16.67 9.20 -49.11
CA TRP A 181 18.12 9.06 -48.91
C TRP A 181 18.50 7.62 -48.61
N LEU A 182 17.74 6.94 -47.74
CA LEU A 182 17.97 5.53 -47.41
C LEU A 182 17.78 4.61 -48.63
N THR A 183 16.83 4.88 -49.53
CA THR A 183 16.71 4.08 -50.76
C THR A 183 17.87 4.29 -51.73
N TYR A 184 18.45 5.49 -51.80
CA TYR A 184 19.64 5.76 -52.61
C TYR A 184 20.90 5.10 -52.02
N ILE A 185 21.08 5.18 -50.70
CA ILE A 185 22.14 4.46 -49.98
C ILE A 185 22.00 2.94 -50.22
N ASN A 186 20.79 2.39 -50.04
CA ASN A 186 20.53 0.97 -50.29
C ASN A 186 20.76 0.58 -51.76
N PHE A 187 20.59 1.50 -52.71
CA PHE A 187 20.93 1.29 -54.12
C PHE A 187 22.44 1.18 -54.31
N GLU A 188 23.25 2.13 -53.84
CA GLU A 188 24.72 2.04 -53.96
C GLU A 188 25.30 0.83 -53.21
N VAL A 189 24.71 0.46 -52.07
CA VAL A 189 25.07 -0.77 -51.33
C VAL A 189 24.78 -2.05 -52.14
N ARG A 190 23.71 -2.09 -52.95
CA ARG A 190 23.46 -3.23 -53.88
C ARG A 190 24.57 -3.35 -54.93
N TYR A 191 25.14 -2.23 -55.39
CA TYR A 191 26.25 -2.19 -56.33
C TYR A 191 27.64 -2.23 -55.68
N LYS A 192 27.72 -2.32 -54.35
CA LYS A 192 28.95 -2.34 -53.51
C LYS A 192 29.79 -1.06 -53.53
N GLU A 193 29.21 0.06 -53.94
CA GLU A 193 29.90 1.37 -54.00
C GLU A 193 29.87 2.08 -52.65
N LEU A 194 30.68 1.59 -51.71
CA LEU A 194 30.67 2.07 -50.32
C LEU A 194 31.12 3.53 -50.17
N ASP A 195 32.04 4.01 -51.00
CA ASP A 195 32.54 5.40 -50.93
C ASP A 195 31.51 6.42 -51.44
N LEU A 196 30.71 6.03 -52.44
CA LEU A 196 29.55 6.82 -52.86
C LEU A 196 28.49 6.81 -51.75
N ALA A 197 28.20 5.65 -51.14
CA ALA A 197 27.27 5.55 -50.02
C ALA A 197 27.68 6.45 -48.83
N ARG A 198 28.98 6.51 -48.48
CA ARG A 198 29.52 7.46 -47.48
C ARG A 198 29.30 8.91 -47.86
N THR A 199 29.59 9.27 -49.11
CA THR A 199 29.38 10.62 -49.64
C THR A 199 27.89 11.01 -49.61
N ILE A 200 27.00 10.04 -49.80
CA ILE A 200 25.55 10.24 -49.67
C ILE A 200 25.16 10.39 -48.18
N TYR A 201 25.76 9.63 -47.26
CA TYR A 201 25.52 9.76 -45.82
C TYR A 201 25.99 11.10 -45.24
N THR A 202 27.14 11.64 -45.66
CA THR A 202 27.59 12.97 -45.22
C THR A 202 26.67 14.08 -45.74
N ARG A 203 26.23 13.98 -47.01
CA ARG A 203 25.17 14.85 -47.56
C ARG A 203 23.84 14.68 -46.81
N PHE A 204 23.46 13.46 -46.46
CA PHE A 204 22.22 13.17 -45.74
C PHE A 204 22.21 13.82 -44.35
N ILE A 205 23.31 13.72 -43.60
CA ILE A 205 23.47 14.34 -42.28
C ILE A 205 23.41 15.88 -42.35
N THR A 206 24.07 16.49 -43.34
CA THR A 206 24.01 17.97 -43.51
C THR A 206 22.64 18.48 -43.97
N VAL A 207 21.80 17.63 -44.57
CA VAL A 207 20.44 17.97 -45.00
C VAL A 207 19.41 17.70 -43.90
N HIS A 208 19.57 16.61 -43.14
CA HIS A 208 18.69 16.19 -42.06
C HIS A 208 19.51 15.88 -40.78
N PRO A 209 19.83 16.90 -39.96
CA PRO A 209 20.66 16.75 -38.77
C PRO A 209 19.95 16.07 -37.57
N GLU A 210 19.21 14.98 -37.80
CA GLU A 210 18.57 14.21 -36.73
C GLU A 210 19.52 13.16 -36.14
N ILE A 211 19.46 12.98 -34.82
CA ILE A 211 20.27 11.99 -34.08
C ILE A 211 20.09 10.55 -34.61
N LYS A 212 18.87 10.21 -35.06
CA LYS A 212 18.57 8.92 -35.71
C LYS A 212 19.41 8.68 -36.98
N ASN A 213 19.74 9.74 -37.72
CA ASN A 213 20.48 9.65 -38.98
C ASN A 213 21.97 9.40 -38.71
N TRP A 214 22.54 10.10 -37.73
CA TRP A 214 23.89 9.84 -37.23
C TRP A 214 24.06 8.41 -36.72
N ILE A 215 23.13 7.92 -35.90
CA ILE A 215 23.14 6.52 -35.41
C ILE A 215 23.04 5.52 -36.56
N ARG A 216 22.27 5.82 -37.63
CA ARG A 216 22.19 4.96 -38.82
C ARG A 216 23.48 4.98 -39.63
N PHE A 217 24.16 6.11 -39.75
CA PHE A 217 25.46 6.20 -40.43
C PHE A 217 26.55 5.45 -39.67
N ALA A 218 26.64 5.63 -38.36
CA ALA A 218 27.58 4.89 -37.52
C ALA A 218 27.34 3.37 -37.61
N LYS A 219 26.07 2.93 -37.51
CA LYS A 219 25.68 1.51 -37.71
C LYS A 219 25.96 0.98 -39.13
N PHE A 220 26.07 1.85 -40.13
CA PHE A 220 26.46 1.46 -41.48
C PHE A 220 27.97 1.18 -41.56
N GLU A 221 28.82 2.09 -41.06
CA GLU A 221 30.27 1.84 -40.99
C GLU A 221 30.61 0.66 -40.06
N GLU A 222 29.89 0.46 -38.95
CA GLU A 222 29.99 -0.73 -38.09
C GLU A 222 29.76 -2.03 -38.88
N ARG A 223 28.68 -2.11 -39.67
CA ARG A 223 28.34 -3.30 -40.47
C ARG A 223 29.37 -3.59 -41.55
N ASN A 224 30.03 -2.56 -42.06
CA ASN A 224 31.08 -2.66 -43.06
C ASN A 224 32.47 -2.90 -42.43
N GLY A 225 32.59 -2.90 -41.10
CA GLY A 225 33.84 -3.17 -40.37
C GLY A 225 34.78 -1.96 -40.19
N PHE A 226 34.37 -0.75 -40.59
CA PHE A 226 35.20 0.45 -40.53
C PHE A 226 35.08 1.14 -39.16
N VAL A 227 35.66 0.50 -38.13
CA VAL A 227 35.58 0.95 -36.73
C VAL A 227 36.09 2.37 -36.52
N SER A 228 37.22 2.76 -37.14
CA SER A 228 37.79 4.11 -37.01
C SER A 228 36.82 5.18 -37.54
N ASN A 229 36.24 4.95 -38.72
CA ASN A 229 35.25 5.85 -39.30
C ASN A 229 33.99 5.93 -38.43
N ALA A 230 33.51 4.79 -37.91
CA ALA A 230 32.36 4.76 -37.01
C ALA A 230 32.60 5.60 -35.73
N ARG A 231 33.82 5.54 -35.16
CA ARG A 231 34.21 6.38 -34.02
C ARG A 231 34.26 7.86 -34.39
N GLU A 232 34.90 8.23 -35.50
CA GLU A 232 34.90 9.61 -36.00
C GLU A 232 33.47 10.15 -36.22
N ILE A 233 32.53 9.31 -36.65
CA ILE A 233 31.14 9.69 -36.85
C ILE A 233 30.44 9.94 -35.51
N TYR A 234 30.69 9.12 -34.49
CA TYR A 234 30.19 9.37 -33.14
C TYR A 234 30.80 10.62 -32.50
N GLU A 235 32.11 10.85 -32.67
CA GLU A 235 32.80 12.06 -32.21
C GLU A 235 32.24 13.31 -32.90
N LYS A 236 32.10 13.29 -34.24
CA LYS A 236 31.47 14.38 -35.01
C LYS A 236 30.00 14.60 -34.66
N ALA A 237 29.27 13.55 -34.27
CA ALA A 237 27.89 13.70 -33.79
C ALA A 237 27.86 14.42 -32.45
N VAL A 238 28.69 14.01 -31.48
CA VAL A 238 28.81 14.65 -30.17
C VAL A 238 29.26 16.11 -30.29
N GLU A 239 30.24 16.41 -31.16
CA GLU A 239 30.67 17.78 -31.47
C GLU A 239 29.56 18.62 -32.11
N TYR A 240 28.79 18.03 -33.03
CA TYR A 240 27.73 18.74 -33.77
C TYR A 240 26.51 19.10 -32.91
N PHE A 241 26.07 18.21 -32.01
CA PHE A 241 24.93 18.47 -31.13
C PHE A 241 25.29 19.34 -29.91
N GLY A 242 26.58 19.43 -29.57
CA GLY A 242 27.10 20.29 -28.51
C GLY A 242 26.53 19.95 -27.13
N ASP A 243 26.44 20.96 -26.25
CA ASP A 243 25.87 20.78 -24.91
C ASP A 243 24.33 20.91 -24.86
N GLU A 244 23.68 21.46 -25.88
CA GLU A 244 22.27 21.89 -25.79
C GLU A 244 21.23 20.90 -26.35
N ASN A 245 21.60 19.98 -27.26
CA ASN A 245 20.65 19.08 -27.93
C ASN A 245 21.13 17.60 -27.95
N MET A 246 21.63 17.09 -26.82
CA MET A 246 22.16 15.72 -26.72
C MET A 246 21.11 14.71 -26.24
N ASP A 247 20.43 14.03 -27.16
CA ASP A 247 19.53 12.92 -26.80
C ASP A 247 20.32 11.74 -26.21
N GLU A 248 19.73 11.14 -25.20
CA GLU A 248 20.10 9.85 -24.59
C GLU A 248 20.45 8.77 -25.63
N THR A 249 19.70 8.72 -26.74
CA THR A 249 19.80 7.66 -27.75
C THR A 249 21.15 7.66 -28.49
N LEU A 250 21.81 8.81 -28.63
CA LEU A 250 23.14 8.91 -29.24
C LEU A 250 24.20 8.33 -28.31
N LEU A 251 24.19 8.76 -27.05
CA LEU A 251 25.15 8.36 -26.03
C LEU A 251 25.01 6.87 -25.69
N LEU A 252 23.78 6.34 -25.65
CA LEU A 252 23.55 4.89 -25.55
C LEU A 252 24.03 4.11 -26.78
N ALA A 253 23.88 4.63 -27.99
CA ALA A 253 24.39 3.98 -29.19
C ALA A 253 25.93 3.95 -29.20
N PHE A 254 26.56 5.05 -28.78
CA PHE A 254 28.02 5.18 -28.68
C PHE A 254 28.60 4.29 -27.57
N ALA A 255 27.98 4.27 -26.38
CA ALA A 255 28.37 3.36 -25.30
C ALA A 255 28.25 1.89 -25.72
N LYS A 256 27.18 1.51 -26.44
CA LYS A 256 27.01 0.16 -27.01
C LYS A 256 27.96 -0.14 -28.17
N PHE A 257 28.49 0.87 -28.86
CA PHE A 257 29.56 0.70 -29.84
C PHE A 257 30.89 0.40 -29.15
N GLU A 258 31.30 1.21 -28.17
CA GLU A 258 32.54 0.98 -27.42
C GLU A 258 32.48 -0.29 -26.54
N GLU A 259 31.30 -0.70 -26.04
CA GLU A 259 31.06 -2.02 -25.40
C GLU A 259 31.43 -3.17 -26.37
N ARG A 260 31.07 -3.04 -27.66
CA ARG A 260 31.43 -4.02 -28.70
C ARG A 260 32.91 -3.97 -29.09
N GLN A 261 33.57 -2.82 -28.95
CA GLN A 261 35.02 -2.69 -29.11
C GLN A 261 35.82 -3.11 -27.85
N LYS A 262 35.15 -3.42 -26.73
CA LYS A 262 35.72 -3.78 -25.42
C LYS A 262 36.49 -2.65 -24.71
N GLU A 263 36.21 -1.41 -25.06
CA GLU A 263 36.87 -0.21 -24.54
C GLU A 263 36.19 0.26 -23.24
N HIS A 264 36.31 -0.54 -22.19
CA HIS A 264 35.52 -0.40 -20.96
C HIS A 264 35.71 0.94 -20.22
N GLU A 265 36.91 1.52 -20.29
CA GLU A 265 37.23 2.82 -19.70
C GLU A 265 36.53 3.98 -20.45
N ARG A 266 36.54 3.93 -21.79
CA ARG A 266 35.79 4.88 -22.64
C ARG A 266 34.30 4.79 -22.39
N VAL A 267 33.75 3.57 -22.23
CA VAL A 267 32.33 3.39 -21.89
C VAL A 267 32.01 4.02 -20.53
N LYS A 268 32.83 3.82 -19.49
CA LYS A 268 32.66 4.49 -18.18
C LYS A 268 32.72 6.03 -18.33
N ALA A 269 33.64 6.56 -19.13
CA ALA A 269 33.76 7.99 -19.39
C ALA A 269 32.53 8.57 -20.13
N ILE A 270 32.02 7.87 -21.15
CA ILE A 270 30.80 8.26 -21.90
C ILE A 270 29.59 8.29 -20.96
N TYR A 271 29.42 7.29 -20.08
CA TYR A 271 28.32 7.30 -19.12
C TYR A 271 28.45 8.43 -18.08
N ARG A 272 29.65 8.74 -17.58
CA ARG A 272 29.87 9.90 -16.69
C ARG A 272 29.53 11.22 -17.38
N PHE A 273 30.04 11.44 -18.58
CA PHE A 273 29.74 12.62 -19.40
C PHE A 273 28.23 12.76 -19.66
N ALA A 274 27.55 11.66 -19.99
CA ALA A 274 26.11 11.64 -20.18
C ALA A 274 25.32 12.03 -18.92
N LEU A 275 25.79 11.64 -17.72
CA LEU A 275 25.15 11.97 -16.44
C LEU A 275 25.45 13.40 -15.95
N GLU A 276 26.57 13.99 -16.35
CA GLU A 276 26.89 15.39 -16.05
C GLU A 276 26.14 16.38 -16.95
N LYS A 277 25.80 15.99 -18.18
CA LYS A 277 25.24 16.88 -19.20
C LYS A 277 23.73 16.76 -19.40
N LEU A 278 23.12 15.58 -19.27
CA LEU A 278 21.66 15.45 -19.48
C LEU A 278 20.84 15.95 -18.27
N PRO A 279 19.69 16.59 -18.49
CA PRO A 279 18.68 16.80 -17.45
C PRO A 279 18.24 15.48 -16.81
N ARG A 280 18.21 15.45 -15.48
CA ARG A 280 18.08 14.23 -14.66
C ARG A 280 16.77 13.44 -14.85
N GLU A 281 15.75 14.06 -15.43
CA GLU A 281 14.43 13.45 -15.67
C GLU A 281 14.44 12.47 -16.85
N GLU A 282 15.21 12.76 -17.90
CA GLU A 282 15.33 11.90 -19.09
C GLU A 282 16.34 10.76 -18.89
N SER A 283 17.23 10.88 -17.89
CA SER A 283 18.32 9.93 -17.64
C SER A 283 17.88 8.54 -17.16
N GLN A 284 16.57 8.25 -16.99
CA GLN A 284 16.12 6.99 -16.39
C GLN A 284 16.51 5.74 -17.18
N GLU A 285 16.44 5.78 -18.51
CA GLU A 285 16.84 4.65 -19.36
C GLU A 285 18.37 4.56 -19.45
N LEU A 286 19.09 5.69 -19.47
CA LEU A 286 20.54 5.76 -19.36
C LEU A 286 21.03 5.09 -18.07
N PHE A 287 20.42 5.41 -16.93
CA PHE A 287 20.70 4.75 -15.65
C PHE A 287 20.40 3.25 -15.68
N LYS A 288 19.34 2.80 -16.37
CA LYS A 288 19.06 1.36 -16.54
C LYS A 288 20.18 0.68 -17.34
N GLN A 289 20.57 1.24 -18.48
CA GLN A 289 21.61 0.69 -19.35
C GLN A 289 22.99 0.73 -18.67
N TYR A 290 23.30 1.80 -17.94
CA TYR A 290 24.52 1.93 -17.13
C TYR A 290 24.55 0.91 -15.98
N THR A 291 23.44 0.74 -15.24
CA THR A 291 23.30 -0.33 -14.23
C THR A 291 23.50 -1.72 -14.84
N ILE A 292 22.98 -1.97 -16.05
CA ILE A 292 23.15 -3.24 -16.76
C ILE A 292 24.61 -3.43 -17.20
N TYR A 293 25.27 -2.36 -17.66
CA TYR A 293 26.67 -2.38 -18.06
C TYR A 293 27.58 -2.72 -16.86
N GLU A 294 27.43 -2.03 -15.73
CA GLU A 294 28.24 -2.30 -14.54
C GLU A 294 27.93 -3.65 -13.89
N LYS A 295 26.68 -4.14 -13.97
CA LYS A 295 26.39 -5.53 -13.56
C LYS A 295 27.07 -6.60 -14.41
N LYS A 296 27.50 -6.26 -15.65
CA LYS A 296 28.22 -7.18 -16.54
C LYS A 296 29.75 -7.01 -16.47
N TYR A 297 30.23 -5.79 -16.28
CA TYR A 297 31.64 -5.39 -16.48
C TYR A 297 32.21 -4.47 -15.39
N GLY A 298 31.45 -4.21 -14.33
CA GLY A 298 31.81 -3.28 -13.26
C GLY A 298 32.52 -3.95 -12.09
N ASP A 299 33.35 -3.16 -11.43
CA ASP A 299 33.98 -3.48 -10.16
C ASP A 299 32.96 -3.30 -9.02
N ARG A 300 33.12 -4.03 -7.92
CA ARG A 300 32.13 -4.06 -6.82
C ARG A 300 31.82 -2.66 -6.26
N GLU A 301 32.84 -1.84 -6.07
CA GLU A 301 32.70 -0.47 -5.53
C GLU A 301 31.91 0.44 -6.49
N GLY A 302 32.22 0.40 -7.79
CA GLY A 302 31.47 1.18 -8.79
C GLY A 302 29.99 0.78 -8.88
N ILE A 303 29.70 -0.52 -8.79
CA ILE A 303 28.32 -1.02 -8.72
C ILE A 303 27.59 -0.48 -7.47
N GLU A 304 28.28 -0.42 -6.34
CA GLU A 304 27.72 0.13 -5.10
C GLU A 304 27.44 1.64 -5.25
N ASP A 305 28.40 2.44 -5.75
CA ASP A 305 28.23 3.88 -6.03
C ASP A 305 27.03 4.20 -6.94
N VAL A 306 26.85 3.43 -8.03
CA VAL A 306 25.76 3.69 -8.99
C VAL A 306 24.41 3.22 -8.45
N ILE A 307 24.38 2.18 -7.62
CA ILE A 307 23.17 1.81 -6.86
C ILE A 307 22.81 2.90 -5.84
N MET A 308 23.80 3.49 -5.15
CA MET A 308 23.59 4.58 -4.20
C MET A 308 23.05 5.83 -4.90
N ASN A 309 23.65 6.25 -6.01
CA ASN A 309 23.16 7.37 -6.82
C ASN A 309 21.74 7.14 -7.36
N LYS A 310 21.42 5.92 -7.80
CA LYS A 310 20.05 5.56 -8.21
C LYS A 310 19.05 5.62 -7.06
N ARG A 311 19.45 5.21 -5.84
CA ARG A 311 18.61 5.32 -4.64
C ARG A 311 18.39 6.79 -4.26
N LYS A 312 19.43 7.63 -4.27
CA LYS A 312 19.33 9.08 -4.07
C LYS A 312 18.32 9.70 -5.01
N PHE A 313 18.44 9.45 -6.32
CA PHE A 313 17.50 9.97 -7.32
C PHE A 313 16.06 9.55 -7.04
N LYS A 314 15.83 8.26 -6.75
CA LYS A 314 14.49 7.78 -6.43
C LYS A 314 13.92 8.50 -5.20
N TYR A 315 14.69 8.63 -4.12
CA TYR A 315 14.23 9.34 -2.94
C TYR A 315 14.01 10.83 -3.22
N GLU A 316 14.83 11.49 -4.03
CA GLU A 316 14.61 12.88 -4.45
C GLU A 316 13.30 13.06 -5.24
N GLN A 317 12.98 12.14 -6.15
CA GLN A 317 11.71 12.12 -6.88
C GLN A 317 10.53 11.84 -5.93
N ASP A 318 10.61 10.77 -5.12
CA ASP A 318 9.59 10.40 -4.12
C ASP A 318 9.30 11.59 -3.16
N LEU A 319 10.31 12.44 -2.88
CA LEU A 319 10.22 13.66 -2.06
C LEU A 319 9.75 14.91 -2.80
N GLN A 320 9.90 14.99 -4.12
CA GLN A 320 9.23 16.03 -4.93
C GLN A 320 7.74 15.75 -5.03
N GLU A 321 7.36 14.49 -5.29
CA GLU A 321 5.97 14.04 -5.34
C GLU A 321 5.30 14.13 -3.96
N ASN A 322 6.00 13.74 -2.89
CA ASN A 322 5.46 13.66 -1.53
C ASN A 322 6.42 14.24 -0.47
N SER A 323 6.66 15.55 -0.51
CA SER A 323 7.51 16.29 0.47
C SER A 323 7.19 16.00 1.95
N HIS A 324 5.93 15.69 2.27
CA HIS A 324 5.45 15.39 3.62
C HIS A 324 5.66 13.92 4.07
N ASN A 325 6.22 13.04 3.23
CA ASN A 325 6.50 11.66 3.59
C ASN A 325 7.80 11.56 4.41
N TYR A 326 7.67 11.52 5.73
CA TYR A 326 8.84 11.41 6.62
C TYR A 326 9.57 10.07 6.53
N ASP A 327 8.95 9.01 6.01
CA ASP A 327 9.62 7.70 5.88
C ASP A 327 10.63 7.68 4.72
N THR A 328 10.34 8.34 3.60
CA THR A 328 11.33 8.54 2.52
C THR A 328 12.46 9.48 2.95
N TRP A 329 12.20 10.48 3.81
CA TRP A 329 13.25 11.26 4.45
C TRP A 329 14.18 10.39 5.31
N PHE A 330 13.65 9.49 6.15
CA PHE A 330 14.47 8.59 6.97
C PHE A 330 15.31 7.61 6.15
N ASP A 331 14.78 7.12 5.02
CA ASP A 331 15.53 6.22 4.15
C ASP A 331 16.62 6.95 3.35
N TYR A 332 16.35 8.18 2.89
CA TYR A 332 17.33 9.05 2.24
C TYR A 332 18.46 9.49 3.19
N ILE A 333 18.12 9.86 4.43
CA ILE A 333 19.11 10.22 5.46
C ILE A 333 20.04 9.04 5.76
N ARG A 334 19.48 7.84 6.01
CA ARG A 334 20.28 6.63 6.25
C ARG A 334 21.16 6.22 5.07
N LEU A 335 20.75 6.57 3.85
CA LEU A 335 21.57 6.36 2.65
C LEU A 335 22.82 7.25 2.65
N VAL A 336 22.68 8.54 3.01
CA VAL A 336 23.79 9.51 2.98
C VAL A 336 24.65 9.43 4.25
N GLU A 337 24.08 9.04 5.39
CA GLU A 337 24.87 8.62 6.57
C GLU A 337 25.83 7.46 6.26
N GLY A 338 25.53 6.64 5.24
CA GLY A 338 26.44 5.61 4.73
C GLY A 338 27.61 6.12 3.87
N GLU A 339 27.58 7.37 3.40
CA GLU A 339 28.65 7.99 2.62
C GLU A 339 29.60 8.85 3.48
N GLY A 340 29.14 9.29 4.66
CA GLY A 340 29.97 10.00 5.64
C GLY A 340 30.22 11.49 5.37
N ASP A 341 29.67 12.09 4.30
CA ASP A 341 29.78 13.53 4.06
C ASP A 341 28.87 14.33 5.02
N ILE A 342 29.47 14.85 6.09
CA ILE A 342 28.82 15.62 7.15
C ILE A 342 28.06 16.84 6.60
N GLU A 343 28.57 17.50 5.55
CA GLU A 343 27.92 18.70 4.99
C GLU A 343 26.75 18.38 4.06
N ALA A 344 26.80 17.26 3.34
CA ALA A 344 25.67 16.77 2.57
C ALA A 344 24.54 16.31 3.51
N ILE A 345 24.87 15.56 4.56
CA ILE A 345 23.91 15.08 5.55
C ILE A 345 23.22 16.26 6.25
N ARG A 346 23.97 17.29 6.66
CA ARG A 346 23.44 18.55 7.20
C ARG A 346 22.41 19.22 6.28
N ARG A 347 22.75 19.44 5.01
CA ARG A 347 21.85 20.04 4.02
C ARG A 347 20.55 19.24 3.84
N ILE A 348 20.62 17.92 3.96
CA ILE A 348 19.46 17.02 3.89
C ILE A 348 18.60 17.14 5.15
N TYR A 349 19.20 17.14 6.35
CA TYR A 349 18.48 17.36 7.60
C TYR A 349 17.80 18.74 7.64
N GLU A 350 18.49 19.81 7.23
CA GLU A 350 17.92 21.16 7.12
C GLU A 350 16.72 21.21 6.15
N ARG A 351 16.86 20.59 4.96
CA ARG A 351 15.77 20.50 3.96
C ARG A 351 14.59 19.66 4.47
N ALA A 352 14.85 18.59 5.22
CA ALA A 352 13.82 17.76 5.82
C ALA A 352 13.08 18.49 6.96
N VAL A 353 13.82 19.25 7.78
CA VAL A 353 13.30 20.08 8.88
C VAL A 353 12.43 21.24 8.37
N ALA A 354 12.75 21.83 7.21
CA ALA A 354 11.93 22.89 6.61
C ALA A 354 10.48 22.46 6.30
N ASN A 355 10.23 21.16 6.10
CA ASN A 355 8.91 20.60 5.79
C ASN A 355 8.08 20.35 7.07
N ILE A 356 7.58 21.44 7.66
CA ILE A 356 6.76 21.43 8.88
C ILE A 356 5.40 20.73 8.63
N PRO A 357 4.96 19.79 9.50
CA PRO A 357 3.66 19.13 9.33
C PRO A 357 2.47 20.10 9.41
N LEU A 358 1.72 20.23 8.31
CA LEU A 358 0.55 21.12 8.20
C LEU A 358 -0.57 20.83 9.21
N LYS A 359 -0.74 19.57 9.63
CA LYS A 359 -1.77 19.16 10.61
C LYS A 359 -1.19 19.09 12.02
N ARG A 360 -1.86 19.71 13.00
CA ARG A 360 -1.46 19.73 14.44
C ARG A 360 -1.79 18.43 15.21
N GLU A 361 -1.98 17.31 14.52
CA GLU A 361 -2.26 16.02 15.15
C GLU A 361 -0.97 15.33 15.62
N LYS A 362 -0.97 14.84 16.86
CA LYS A 362 0.15 14.15 17.51
C LYS A 362 0.75 12.99 16.68
N ARG A 363 0.00 12.37 15.76
CA ARG A 363 0.47 11.26 14.91
C ARG A 363 1.53 11.71 13.91
N PHE A 364 1.27 12.77 13.13
CA PHE A 364 2.22 13.29 12.14
C PHE A 364 3.43 13.95 12.82
N TRP A 365 3.18 14.69 13.90
CA TRP A 365 4.25 15.31 14.70
C TRP A 365 5.18 14.30 15.38
N ARG A 366 4.74 13.06 15.64
CA ARG A 366 5.60 12.01 16.17
C ARG A 366 6.78 11.73 15.23
N ARG A 367 6.51 11.47 13.95
CA ARG A 367 7.57 11.20 12.93
C ARG A 367 8.51 12.39 12.79
N TYR A 368 7.96 13.60 12.66
CA TYR A 368 8.76 14.83 12.55
C TYR A 368 9.65 15.09 13.78
N ILE A 369 9.18 14.80 15.00
CA ILE A 369 10.02 14.94 16.20
C ILE A 369 11.08 13.83 16.29
N TYR A 370 10.85 12.64 15.72
CA TYR A 370 11.94 11.68 15.54
C TYR A 370 13.00 12.19 14.56
N LEU A 371 12.64 12.89 13.47
CA LEU A 371 13.61 13.53 12.57
C LEU A 371 14.51 14.52 13.32
N TRP A 372 13.93 15.37 14.18
CA TRP A 372 14.70 16.25 15.06
C TRP A 372 15.58 15.50 16.07
N ILE A 373 15.13 14.36 16.60
CA ILE A 373 15.93 13.50 17.48
C ILE A 373 17.11 12.88 16.71
N TYR A 374 16.90 12.37 15.49
CA TYR A 374 17.98 11.83 14.67
C TYR A 374 18.97 12.91 14.27
N TYR A 375 18.52 14.11 13.90
CA TYR A 375 19.42 15.23 13.60
C TYR A 375 20.28 15.62 14.81
N ALA A 376 19.68 15.70 16.01
CA ALA A 376 20.42 16.00 17.23
C ALA A 376 21.40 14.88 17.65
N ILE A 377 21.05 13.61 17.42
CA ILE A 377 21.97 12.47 17.61
C ILE A 377 23.11 12.51 16.58
N PHE A 378 22.82 12.88 15.33
CA PHE A 378 23.82 12.99 14.26
C PHE A 378 24.85 14.09 14.56
N GLU A 379 24.40 15.29 14.93
CA GLU A 379 25.32 16.37 15.32
C GLU A 379 26.13 16.01 16.58
N GLU A 380 25.55 15.24 17.52
CA GLU A 380 26.21 14.82 18.75
C GLU A 380 27.21 13.65 18.59
N LEU A 381 26.90 12.62 17.79
CA LEU A 381 27.70 11.39 17.68
C LEU A 381 28.61 11.33 16.44
N THR A 382 28.26 12.03 15.36
CA THR A 382 28.99 11.93 14.07
C THR A 382 29.61 13.24 13.61
N ALA A 383 29.10 14.39 14.03
CA ALA A 383 29.72 15.69 13.76
C ALA A 383 30.46 16.30 14.96
N GLU A 384 30.24 15.77 16.17
CA GLU A 384 30.78 16.23 17.46
C GLU A 384 30.52 17.73 17.79
N ASP A 385 29.57 18.38 17.10
CA ASP A 385 29.27 19.81 17.26
C ASP A 385 28.22 20.05 18.36
N LEU A 386 28.74 20.24 19.58
CA LEU A 386 27.95 20.50 20.79
C LEU A 386 27.23 21.85 20.78
N GLU A 387 27.61 22.81 19.94
CA GLU A 387 26.93 24.11 19.89
C GLU A 387 25.73 24.06 18.94
N ARG A 388 25.89 23.47 17.76
CA ARG A 388 24.76 23.23 16.86
C ARG A 388 23.75 22.26 17.43
N ALA A 389 24.18 21.18 18.08
CA ALA A 389 23.25 20.27 18.77
C ALA A 389 22.38 21.02 19.79
N HIS A 390 22.94 21.98 20.54
CA HIS A 390 22.18 22.84 21.45
C HIS A 390 21.15 23.69 20.71
N GLU A 391 21.53 24.35 19.62
CA GLU A 391 20.61 25.14 18.80
C GLU A 391 19.47 24.28 18.24
N VAL A 392 19.77 23.08 17.72
CA VAL A 392 18.80 22.11 17.20
C VAL A 392 17.78 21.73 18.27
N TYR A 393 18.22 21.43 19.50
CA TYR A 393 17.30 21.21 20.63
C TYR A 393 16.44 22.46 20.93
N GLN A 394 17.03 23.65 20.99
CA GLN A 394 16.31 24.91 21.26
C GLN A 394 15.28 25.26 20.18
N PHE A 395 15.61 25.10 18.89
CA PHE A 395 14.70 25.38 17.77
C PHE A 395 13.51 24.43 17.78
N CYS A 396 13.73 23.12 17.98
CA CYS A 396 12.63 22.17 18.11
C CYS A 396 11.74 22.46 19.33
N LEU A 397 12.32 22.82 20.49
CA LEU A 397 11.56 23.23 21.67
C LEU A 397 10.69 24.49 21.43
N ARG A 398 11.11 25.43 20.58
CA ARG A 398 10.29 26.59 20.19
C ARG A 398 9.18 26.23 19.20
N LEU A 399 9.44 25.26 18.32
CA LEU A 399 8.57 24.92 17.20
C LEU A 399 7.43 23.96 17.56
N ILE A 400 7.57 23.17 18.63
CA ILE A 400 6.51 22.28 19.16
C ILE A 400 5.36 23.12 19.78
N PRO A 401 4.10 22.97 19.32
CA PRO A 401 2.94 23.62 19.93
C PRO A 401 2.53 22.95 21.25
N HIS A 402 3.20 23.32 22.36
CA HIS A 402 3.03 22.70 23.68
C HIS A 402 1.59 22.71 24.22
N LYS A 403 0.75 23.65 23.78
CA LYS A 403 -0.67 23.74 24.16
C LYS A 403 -1.56 22.62 23.59
N SER A 404 -1.18 21.98 22.49
CA SER A 404 -1.98 20.91 21.85
C SER A 404 -1.43 19.51 22.08
N PHE A 405 -0.12 19.35 22.21
CA PHE A 405 0.53 18.09 22.54
C PHE A 405 1.97 18.33 23.01
N THR A 406 2.51 17.39 23.79
CA THR A 406 3.93 17.41 24.20
C THR A 406 4.55 16.02 24.14
N PHE A 407 5.84 15.98 23.83
CA PHE A 407 6.65 14.77 23.68
C PHE A 407 7.69 14.67 24.79
N ALA A 408 7.35 13.92 25.84
CA ALA A 408 8.20 13.77 27.03
C ALA A 408 9.63 13.29 26.70
N LYS A 409 9.77 12.34 25.76
CA LYS A 409 11.08 11.82 25.34
C LYS A 409 12.02 12.93 24.83
N PHE A 410 11.51 13.94 24.14
CA PHE A 410 12.35 15.01 23.59
C PHE A 410 12.91 15.91 24.69
N TRP A 411 12.08 16.30 25.66
CA TRP A 411 12.49 17.08 26.83
C TRP A 411 13.54 16.35 27.68
N VAL A 412 13.38 15.04 27.89
CA VAL A 412 14.37 14.21 28.61
C VAL A 412 15.70 14.14 27.83
N MET A 413 15.66 14.01 26.50
CA MET A 413 16.87 14.00 25.68
C MET A 413 17.61 15.34 25.71
N ALA A 414 16.89 16.46 25.57
CA ALA A 414 17.47 17.80 25.69
C ALA A 414 18.12 18.04 27.09
N ALA A 415 17.48 17.56 28.16
CA ALA A 415 18.05 17.65 29.50
C ALA A 415 19.29 16.77 29.69
N LYS A 416 19.26 15.52 29.21
CA LYS A 416 20.42 14.61 29.23
C LYS A 416 21.58 15.13 28.37
N PHE A 417 21.30 15.85 27.30
CA PHE A 417 22.29 16.58 26.50
C PHE A 417 22.94 17.73 27.29
N GLU A 418 22.16 18.62 27.94
CA GLU A 418 22.74 19.68 28.79
C GLU A 418 23.58 19.13 29.95
N ILE A 419 23.21 17.96 30.51
CA ILE A 419 24.02 17.27 31.52
C ILE A 419 25.35 16.81 30.93
N ARG A 420 25.39 16.29 29.70
CA ARG A 420 26.64 15.96 28.99
C ARG A 420 27.49 17.20 28.68
N ARG A 421 26.85 18.34 28.37
CA ARG A 421 27.48 19.67 28.28
C ARG A 421 27.91 20.25 29.65
N LYS A 422 27.69 19.52 30.75
CA LYS A 422 27.94 19.90 32.16
C LYS A 422 27.13 21.12 32.65
N ASN A 423 26.11 21.55 31.91
CA ASN A 423 25.29 22.71 32.26
C ASN A 423 24.04 22.30 33.06
N LEU A 424 24.25 21.95 34.32
CA LEU A 424 23.18 21.52 35.23
C LEU A 424 22.07 22.58 35.40
N GLN A 425 22.41 23.87 35.34
CA GLN A 425 21.42 24.95 35.45
C GLN A 425 20.50 25.01 34.23
N ALA A 426 21.04 24.85 33.01
CA ALA A 426 20.23 24.75 31.80
C ALA A 426 19.35 23.50 31.79
N ALA A 427 19.90 22.33 32.17
CA ALA A 427 19.14 21.09 32.30
C ALA A 427 17.93 21.25 33.26
N ARG A 428 18.18 21.79 34.47
CA ARG A 428 17.14 22.09 35.47
C ARG A 428 16.10 23.10 34.95
N LYS A 429 16.53 24.13 34.21
CA LYS A 429 15.61 25.11 33.60
C LYS A 429 14.73 24.47 32.53
N ILE A 430 15.31 23.63 31.65
CA ILE A 430 14.58 22.88 30.62
C ILE A 430 13.54 21.95 31.27
N LEU A 431 13.93 21.13 32.25
CA LEU A 431 13.01 20.22 32.94
C LEU A 431 11.93 20.99 33.73
N GLY A 432 12.29 22.07 34.43
CA GLY A 432 11.33 22.96 35.10
C GLY A 432 10.32 23.59 34.14
N THR A 433 10.76 24.07 32.96
CA THR A 433 9.84 24.57 31.93
C THR A 433 8.98 23.46 31.33
N SER A 434 9.50 22.24 31.19
CA SER A 434 8.74 21.09 30.70
C SER A 434 7.59 20.72 31.64
N ILE A 435 7.82 20.78 32.96
CA ILE A 435 6.80 20.53 33.99
C ILE A 435 5.77 21.65 34.01
N GLY A 436 6.19 22.93 33.99
CA GLY A 436 5.26 24.06 33.98
C GLY A 436 4.39 24.16 32.72
N LEU A 437 4.87 23.63 31.58
CA LEU A 437 4.11 23.58 30.33
C LEU A 437 3.30 22.28 30.15
N CYS A 438 3.77 21.15 30.67
CA CYS A 438 3.05 19.88 30.64
C CYS A 438 3.52 18.92 31.75
N PRO A 439 2.78 18.84 32.86
CA PRO A 439 3.02 17.84 33.88
C PRO A 439 2.65 16.45 33.32
N LYS A 440 3.62 15.53 33.33
CA LYS A 440 3.45 14.11 32.98
C LYS A 440 4.31 13.28 33.90
N ASP A 441 3.73 12.24 34.49
CA ASP A 441 4.41 11.31 35.40
C ASP A 441 5.80 10.85 34.87
N LYS A 442 5.89 10.44 33.60
CA LYS A 442 7.17 10.06 32.98
C LYS A 442 8.25 11.16 32.95
N LEU A 443 7.88 12.44 32.91
CA LEU A 443 8.84 13.56 33.00
C LEU A 443 9.32 13.75 34.44
N PHE A 444 8.42 13.62 35.42
CA PHE A 444 8.78 13.71 36.83
C PHE A 444 9.68 12.55 37.25
N ARG A 445 9.37 11.30 36.88
CA ARG A 445 10.22 10.12 37.17
C ARG A 445 11.65 10.32 36.69
N GLU A 446 11.82 10.63 35.39
CA GLU A 446 13.14 10.86 34.79
C GLU A 446 13.85 12.08 35.39
N TYR A 447 13.14 13.13 35.81
CA TYR A 447 13.75 14.27 36.49
C TYR A 447 14.18 13.94 37.92
N VAL A 448 13.37 13.18 38.67
CA VAL A 448 13.74 12.67 40.00
C VAL A 448 14.92 11.72 39.90
N GLU A 449 14.97 10.81 38.92
CA GLU A 449 16.13 9.94 38.67
C GLU A 449 17.40 10.76 38.39
N ILE A 450 17.30 11.86 37.62
CA ILE A 450 18.41 12.79 37.37
C ILE A 450 18.85 13.51 38.66
N GLU A 451 17.93 14.07 39.44
CA GLU A 451 18.30 14.78 40.69
C GLU A 451 18.78 13.81 41.79
N LEU A 452 18.33 12.56 41.77
CA LEU A 452 18.82 11.46 42.61
C LEU A 452 20.26 11.07 42.23
N GLN A 453 20.58 11.00 40.93
CA GLN A 453 21.96 10.82 40.45
C GLN A 453 22.86 12.00 40.86
N LEU A 454 22.32 13.22 40.90
CA LEU A 454 23.00 14.43 41.40
C LEU A 454 23.02 14.54 42.93
N ARG A 455 22.34 13.65 43.66
CA ARG A 455 22.21 13.60 45.13
C ARG A 455 21.56 14.83 45.78
N GLU A 456 20.68 15.50 45.06
CA GLU A 456 20.03 16.75 45.49
C GLU A 456 18.62 16.48 46.07
N PHE A 457 18.59 15.80 47.22
CA PHE A 457 17.37 15.24 47.81
C PHE A 457 16.29 16.28 48.15
N ASP A 458 16.68 17.50 48.56
CA ASP A 458 15.71 18.58 48.81
C ASP A 458 14.99 19.04 47.54
N ARG A 459 15.65 18.93 46.37
CA ARG A 459 14.96 19.12 45.09
C ARG A 459 14.04 17.96 44.78
N CYS A 460 14.46 16.70 44.96
CA CYS A 460 13.59 15.54 44.82
C CYS A 460 12.31 15.67 45.66
N ARG A 461 12.40 16.14 46.92
CA ARG A 461 11.25 16.45 47.79
C ARG A 461 10.31 17.47 47.15
N THR A 462 10.82 18.62 46.69
CA THR A 462 9.97 19.64 46.03
C THR A 462 9.36 19.16 44.71
N LEU A 463 9.96 18.16 44.04
CA LEU A 463 9.44 17.58 42.81
C LEU A 463 8.35 16.55 43.10
N TYR A 464 8.54 15.71 44.13
CA TYR A 464 7.49 14.81 44.60
C TYR A 464 6.29 15.61 45.13
N GLN A 465 6.48 16.63 45.97
CA GLN A 465 5.39 17.51 46.41
C GLN A 465 4.58 18.09 45.23
N LYS A 466 5.24 18.63 44.20
CA LYS A 466 4.57 19.15 42.98
C LYS A 466 3.90 18.06 42.13
N LEU A 467 4.44 16.85 42.14
CA LEU A 467 3.82 15.72 41.47
C LEU A 467 2.58 15.25 42.23
N LEU A 468 2.58 15.29 43.56
CA LEU A 468 1.43 14.97 44.41
C LEU A 468 0.33 16.04 44.33
N GLU A 469 0.71 17.33 44.21
CA GLU A 469 -0.20 18.42 43.87
C GLU A 469 -0.90 18.22 42.51
N PHE A 470 -0.24 17.56 41.54
CA PHE A 470 -0.76 17.36 40.19
C PHE A 470 -1.49 16.03 39.99
N CYS A 471 -1.05 14.95 40.63
CA CYS A 471 -1.67 13.62 40.57
C CYS A 471 -1.77 12.98 41.97
N PRO A 472 -2.75 13.39 42.81
CA PRO A 472 -3.08 12.67 44.04
C PRO A 472 -3.46 11.20 43.80
N GLU A 473 -4.12 10.93 42.66
CA GLU A 473 -4.79 9.67 42.34
C GLU A 473 -3.82 8.48 42.08
N ASN A 474 -2.55 8.76 41.77
CA ASN A 474 -1.59 7.73 41.33
C ASN A 474 -0.81 7.09 42.49
N CYS A 475 -1.22 5.89 42.91
CA CYS A 475 -0.57 5.13 43.97
C CYS A 475 0.95 4.93 43.75
N SER A 476 1.41 4.75 42.50
CA SER A 476 2.84 4.53 42.22
C SER A 476 3.73 5.73 42.56
N SER A 477 3.15 6.92 42.59
CA SER A 477 3.85 8.15 42.97
C SER A 477 4.07 8.28 44.48
N TRP A 478 3.06 7.91 45.27
CA TRP A 478 3.16 7.84 46.74
C TRP A 478 4.21 6.82 47.18
N LEU A 479 4.19 5.63 46.58
CA LEU A 479 5.19 4.58 46.81
C LEU A 479 6.61 5.08 46.57
N ARG A 480 6.89 5.66 45.40
CA ARG A 480 8.25 6.15 45.07
C ARG A 480 8.72 7.32 45.92
N PHE A 481 7.80 8.11 46.48
CA PHE A 481 8.17 9.15 47.44
C PHE A 481 8.49 8.58 48.82
N ALA A 482 7.70 7.60 49.29
CA ALA A 482 7.99 6.89 50.53
C ALA A 482 9.32 6.11 50.43
N GLU A 483 9.51 5.32 49.37
CA GLU A 483 10.78 4.62 49.07
C GLU A 483 12.01 5.54 49.06
N LEU A 484 11.86 6.81 48.66
CA LEU A 484 12.95 7.78 48.72
C LEU A 484 13.28 8.17 50.17
N GLU A 485 12.28 8.52 50.99
CA GLU A 485 12.52 8.92 52.36
C GLU A 485 12.95 7.74 53.25
N THR A 486 12.52 6.50 52.96
CA THR A 486 13.04 5.30 53.63
C THR A 486 14.50 5.02 53.25
N ALA A 487 14.87 5.16 51.97
CA ALA A 487 16.26 5.08 51.52
C ALA A 487 17.16 6.20 52.09
N LEU A 488 16.56 7.29 52.60
CA LEU A 488 17.24 8.37 53.31
C LEU A 488 17.24 8.20 54.84
N GLY A 489 16.55 7.20 55.39
CA GLY A 489 16.42 6.96 56.83
C GLY A 489 15.46 7.90 57.57
N GLU A 490 14.63 8.66 56.84
CA GLU A 490 13.69 9.66 57.40
C GLU A 490 12.31 9.01 57.65
N TYR A 491 12.30 7.96 58.47
CA TYR A 491 11.15 7.07 58.68
C TYR A 491 9.88 7.79 59.15
N GLU A 492 10.00 8.81 60.02
CA GLU A 492 8.85 9.63 60.43
C GLU A 492 8.19 10.38 59.26
N ARG A 493 8.96 10.76 58.24
CA ARG A 493 8.41 11.41 57.04
C ARG A 493 7.76 10.38 56.13
N ALA A 494 8.36 9.21 55.96
CA ALA A 494 7.75 8.09 55.23
C ALA A 494 6.37 7.72 55.84
N ARG A 495 6.27 7.62 57.17
CA ARG A 495 4.99 7.42 57.90
C ARG A 495 3.97 8.51 57.56
N LYS A 496 4.34 9.78 57.71
CA LYS A 496 3.47 10.93 57.38
C LYS A 496 3.02 10.91 55.91
N ILE A 497 3.88 10.48 54.98
CA ILE A 497 3.54 10.33 53.56
C ILE A 497 2.49 9.22 53.37
N TYR A 498 2.65 8.06 54.02
CA TYR A 498 1.66 6.97 53.98
C TYR A 498 0.32 7.36 54.63
N GLU A 499 0.33 8.07 55.77
CA GLU A 499 -0.88 8.60 56.41
C GLU A 499 -1.61 9.60 55.50
N ILE A 500 -0.88 10.53 54.86
CA ILE A 500 -1.46 11.46 53.88
C ILE A 500 -2.07 10.69 52.71
N ALA A 501 -1.38 9.67 52.17
CA ALA A 501 -1.93 8.84 51.09
C ALA A 501 -3.24 8.14 51.53
N ILE A 502 -3.27 7.54 52.72
CA ILE A 502 -4.45 6.83 53.28
C ILE A 502 -5.64 7.77 53.56
N SER A 503 -5.36 9.06 53.81
CA SER A 503 -6.37 10.10 54.00
C SER A 503 -7.05 10.57 52.71
N GLN A 504 -6.60 10.13 51.52
CA GLN A 504 -7.17 10.53 50.24
C GLN A 504 -8.24 9.54 49.75
N ASP A 505 -9.47 10.05 49.61
CA ASP A 505 -10.65 9.26 49.21
C ASP A 505 -10.67 8.83 47.73
N ARG A 506 -9.71 9.30 46.91
CA ARG A 506 -9.62 8.99 45.47
C ARG A 506 -8.26 8.41 45.11
N LEU A 507 -8.11 7.11 45.32
CA LEU A 507 -6.94 6.32 44.91
C LEU A 507 -7.41 5.20 43.99
N ASP A 508 -6.71 4.97 42.87
CA ASP A 508 -7.04 3.91 41.90
C ASP A 508 -7.00 2.50 42.54
N MET A 509 -6.00 2.22 43.37
CA MET A 509 -5.79 0.93 44.03
C MET A 509 -5.28 1.13 45.47
N PRO A 510 -6.16 1.40 46.46
CA PRO A 510 -5.77 1.64 47.85
C PRO A 510 -4.96 0.47 48.45
N GLU A 511 -5.33 -0.77 48.11
CA GLU A 511 -4.74 -2.01 48.65
C GLU A 511 -3.22 -2.08 48.52
N VAL A 512 -2.65 -1.52 47.45
CA VAL A 512 -1.20 -1.56 47.20
C VAL A 512 -0.45 -0.64 48.17
N ILE A 513 -1.02 0.53 48.49
CA ILE A 513 -0.44 1.47 49.46
C ILE A 513 -0.53 0.89 50.86
N TRP A 514 -1.68 0.30 51.22
CA TRP A 514 -1.84 -0.40 52.49
C TRP A 514 -0.83 -1.53 52.66
N LYS A 515 -0.66 -2.37 51.63
CA LYS A 515 0.35 -3.42 51.67
C LYS A 515 1.76 -2.84 51.84
N SER A 516 2.15 -1.84 51.05
CA SER A 516 3.49 -1.24 51.18
C SER A 516 3.76 -0.57 52.52
N TYR A 517 2.71 -0.05 53.18
CA TYR A 517 2.86 0.58 54.49
C TYR A 517 2.99 -0.46 55.60
N ILE A 518 2.25 -1.57 55.49
CA ILE A 518 2.40 -2.73 56.35
C ILE A 518 3.79 -3.37 56.16
N ASP A 519 4.18 -3.67 54.91
CA ASP A 519 5.50 -4.19 54.55
C ASP A 519 6.61 -3.25 55.11
N PHE A 520 6.41 -1.92 55.07
CA PHE A 520 7.33 -0.94 55.66
C PHE A 520 7.43 -0.99 57.19
N GLU A 521 6.32 -1.06 57.93
CA GLU A 521 6.39 -1.16 59.41
C GLU A 521 6.92 -2.53 59.86
N VAL A 522 6.72 -3.59 59.06
CA VAL A 522 7.38 -4.91 59.24
C VAL A 522 8.90 -4.78 59.06
N ASP A 523 9.35 -4.12 57.99
CA ASP A 523 10.78 -3.84 57.73
C ASP A 523 11.43 -2.92 58.79
N GLN A 524 10.63 -2.24 59.63
CA GLN A 524 11.09 -1.43 60.76
C GLN A 524 10.90 -2.11 62.13
N GLU A 525 10.46 -3.38 62.17
CA GLU A 525 10.20 -4.17 63.39
C GLU A 525 9.13 -3.57 64.33
N GLU A 526 8.33 -2.62 63.84
CA GLU A 526 7.30 -1.88 64.61
C GLU A 526 5.95 -2.62 64.57
N PHE A 527 5.96 -3.86 65.06
CA PHE A 527 4.86 -4.81 64.94
C PHE A 527 3.53 -4.31 65.54
N GLU A 528 3.56 -3.47 66.58
CA GLU A 528 2.35 -2.87 67.17
C GLU A 528 1.66 -1.89 66.21
N ASN A 529 2.45 -1.10 65.46
CA ASN A 529 1.91 -0.19 64.45
C ASN A 529 1.35 -0.96 63.26
N ALA A 530 2.04 -2.03 62.82
CA ALA A 530 1.52 -2.93 61.79
C ALA A 530 0.17 -3.56 62.19
N ARG A 531 -0.01 -4.01 63.44
CA ARG A 531 -1.30 -4.51 63.96
C ARG A 531 -2.41 -3.46 63.86
N ASN A 532 -2.14 -2.24 64.34
CA ASN A 532 -3.09 -1.12 64.25
C ASN A 532 -3.47 -0.78 62.79
N LEU A 533 -2.56 -0.98 61.84
CA LEU A 533 -2.81 -0.79 60.42
C LEU A 533 -3.67 -1.91 59.82
N TYR A 534 -3.43 -3.17 60.21
CA TYR A 534 -4.31 -4.29 59.85
C TYR A 534 -5.73 -4.09 60.39
N GLU A 535 -5.91 -3.65 61.64
CA GLU A 535 -7.24 -3.37 62.19
C GLU A 535 -7.96 -2.26 61.40
N ARG A 536 -7.30 -1.12 61.12
CA ARG A 536 -7.85 -0.04 60.27
C ARG A 536 -8.16 -0.49 58.83
N LEU A 537 -7.38 -1.41 58.27
CA LEU A 537 -7.62 -1.98 56.95
C LEU A 537 -8.82 -2.93 56.95
N LEU A 538 -9.02 -3.69 58.03
CA LEU A 538 -10.16 -4.59 58.23
C LEU A 538 -11.47 -3.84 58.51
N GLU A 539 -11.42 -2.68 59.16
CA GLU A 539 -12.56 -1.76 59.28
C GLU A 539 -13.00 -1.22 57.92
N ARG A 540 -12.05 -0.93 57.01
CA ARG A 540 -12.35 -0.44 55.65
C ARG A 540 -12.69 -1.55 54.65
N THR A 541 -12.09 -2.73 54.77
CA THR A 541 -12.21 -3.82 53.78
C THR A 541 -12.30 -5.20 54.44
N LYS A 542 -13.32 -6.00 54.07
CA LYS A 542 -13.52 -7.37 54.57
C LYS A 542 -12.98 -8.46 53.64
N HIS A 543 -11.98 -8.15 52.80
CA HIS A 543 -11.46 -9.09 51.80
C HIS A 543 -10.59 -10.18 52.42
N VAL A 544 -10.77 -11.42 51.96
CA VAL A 544 -10.09 -12.62 52.49
C VAL A 544 -8.57 -12.56 52.41
N LYS A 545 -8.03 -11.92 51.37
CA LYS A 545 -6.58 -11.78 51.20
C LYS A 545 -5.94 -10.95 52.32
N VAL A 546 -6.68 -9.99 52.90
CA VAL A 546 -6.22 -9.21 54.07
C VAL A 546 -6.19 -10.08 55.32
N TRP A 547 -7.22 -10.89 55.56
CA TRP A 547 -7.24 -11.82 56.68
C TRP A 547 -6.12 -12.87 56.60
N ILE A 548 -5.86 -13.43 55.41
CA ILE A 548 -4.75 -14.37 55.20
C ILE A 548 -3.40 -13.66 55.39
N SER A 549 -3.23 -12.42 54.93
CA SER A 549 -1.98 -11.68 55.16
C SER A 549 -1.78 -11.28 56.61
N PHE A 550 -2.85 -10.94 57.35
CA PHE A 550 -2.78 -10.64 58.79
C PHE A 550 -2.43 -11.89 59.61
N ALA A 551 -3.02 -13.05 59.29
CA ALA A 551 -2.67 -14.30 59.94
C ALA A 551 -1.21 -14.71 59.64
N LYS A 552 -0.72 -14.51 58.41
CA LYS A 552 0.69 -14.73 58.06
C LYS A 552 1.64 -13.72 58.72
N PHE A 553 1.19 -12.48 58.92
CA PHE A 553 1.95 -11.46 59.66
C PHE A 553 2.12 -11.84 61.14
N GLU A 554 1.06 -12.28 61.85
CA GLU A 554 1.19 -12.68 63.27
C GLU A 554 2.11 -13.89 63.48
N LEU A 555 2.36 -14.70 62.45
CA LEU A 555 3.38 -15.76 62.46
C LEU A 555 4.81 -15.24 62.25
N LEU A 556 4.96 -14.15 61.49
CA LEU A 556 6.23 -13.46 61.23
C LEU A 556 6.59 -12.40 62.28
N ALA A 557 5.62 -11.96 63.08
CA ALA A 557 5.78 -10.95 64.13
C ALA A 557 6.47 -11.55 65.37
N SER A 558 7.76 -11.87 65.26
CA SER A 558 8.63 -12.21 66.39
C SER A 558 9.93 -11.41 66.35
N SER A 559 10.25 -10.78 67.48
CA SER A 559 11.56 -10.18 67.77
C SER A 559 12.63 -11.22 68.16
N ASP A 560 12.26 -12.51 68.20
CA ASP A 560 13.11 -13.64 68.54
C ASP A 560 13.06 -14.70 67.42
N GLU A 561 14.19 -15.37 67.17
CA GLU A 561 14.39 -16.36 66.09
C GLU A 561 13.57 -17.68 66.27
N THR A 562 12.79 -17.80 67.34
CA THR A 562 11.98 -18.97 67.66
C THR A 562 10.49 -18.63 67.66
N ILE A 563 9.74 -19.29 66.77
CA ILE A 563 8.27 -19.23 66.75
C ILE A 563 7.72 -19.64 68.12
N SER A 564 7.04 -18.71 68.80
CA SER A 564 6.40 -19.00 70.08
C SER A 564 5.00 -19.59 69.91
N ASP A 565 4.57 -20.47 70.81
CA ASP A 565 3.20 -21.00 70.84
C ASP A 565 2.14 -19.89 70.96
N SER A 566 2.52 -18.74 71.53
CA SER A 566 1.67 -17.55 71.63
C SER A 566 1.34 -16.96 70.26
N ASN A 567 2.29 -16.96 69.31
CA ASN A 567 2.09 -16.43 67.96
C ASN A 567 1.20 -17.37 67.14
N ILE A 568 1.39 -18.69 67.28
CA ILE A 568 0.50 -19.72 66.69
C ILE A 568 -0.93 -19.55 67.23
N ALA A 569 -1.09 -19.31 68.53
CA ALA A 569 -2.41 -19.01 69.12
C ALA A 569 -3.02 -17.70 68.59
N GLN A 570 -2.23 -16.63 68.44
CA GLN A 570 -2.71 -15.36 67.89
C GLN A 570 -3.16 -15.52 66.43
N ALA A 571 -2.36 -16.15 65.57
CA ALA A 571 -2.74 -16.46 64.19
C ALA A 571 -4.02 -17.32 64.10
N ARG A 572 -4.20 -18.32 64.98
CA ARG A 572 -5.46 -19.08 65.11
C ARG A 572 -6.65 -18.17 65.43
N THR A 573 -6.52 -17.25 66.39
CA THR A 573 -7.61 -16.31 66.68
C THR A 573 -7.93 -15.37 65.52
N VAL A 574 -6.95 -15.04 64.67
CA VAL A 574 -7.18 -14.30 63.42
C VAL A 574 -7.96 -15.14 62.41
N PHE A 575 -7.60 -16.41 62.19
CA PHE A 575 -8.39 -17.31 61.32
C PHE A 575 -9.83 -17.53 61.83
N GLU A 576 -10.03 -17.68 63.14
CA GLU A 576 -11.37 -17.78 63.72
C GLU A 576 -12.20 -16.49 63.55
N ARG A 577 -11.58 -15.32 63.76
CA ARG A 577 -12.22 -14.01 63.52
C ARG A 577 -12.57 -13.84 62.04
N ALA A 578 -11.66 -14.23 61.15
CA ALA A 578 -11.87 -14.17 59.70
C ALA A 578 -13.03 -15.08 59.24
N ASN A 579 -13.12 -16.32 59.75
CA ASN A 579 -14.23 -17.23 59.43
C ASN A 579 -15.59 -16.65 59.89
N LYS A 580 -15.64 -16.02 61.07
CA LYS A 580 -16.83 -15.30 61.57
C LYS A 580 -17.15 -14.03 60.76
N ALA A 581 -16.15 -13.30 60.28
CA ALA A 581 -16.37 -12.12 59.44
C ALA A 581 -16.87 -12.49 58.02
N LEU A 582 -16.63 -13.73 57.58
CA LEU A 582 -16.99 -14.25 56.26
C LEU A 582 -18.26 -15.10 56.23
N THR A 583 -18.84 -15.48 57.38
CA THR A 583 -20.23 -15.98 57.41
C THR A 583 -21.22 -14.90 57.02
N ASP A 584 -20.86 -13.63 57.24
CA ASP A 584 -21.71 -12.45 57.01
C ASP A 584 -21.59 -11.94 55.55
N ASN A 585 -20.56 -12.35 54.81
CA ASN A 585 -20.34 -11.98 53.42
C ASN A 585 -20.76 -13.14 52.50
N GLU A 586 -21.62 -12.89 51.50
CA GLU A 586 -22.20 -13.93 50.64
C GLU A 586 -21.18 -14.64 49.70
N GLU A 587 -19.91 -14.21 49.67
CA GLU A 587 -18.84 -14.77 48.84
C GLU A 587 -18.29 -16.11 49.35
N LYS A 588 -19.02 -17.18 49.05
CA LYS A 588 -18.66 -18.57 49.42
C LYS A 588 -17.29 -19.03 48.92
N GLU A 589 -16.85 -18.58 47.75
CA GLU A 589 -15.53 -18.90 47.20
C GLU A 589 -14.39 -18.27 48.01
N ALA A 590 -14.62 -17.06 48.53
CA ALA A 590 -13.66 -16.38 49.37
C ALA A 590 -13.51 -17.11 50.73
N ARG A 591 -14.63 -17.55 51.34
CA ARG A 591 -14.60 -18.38 52.55
C ARG A 591 -13.87 -19.71 52.34
N LEU A 592 -13.97 -20.33 51.17
CA LEU A 592 -13.19 -21.53 50.83
C LEU A 592 -11.69 -21.26 50.84
N MET A 593 -11.22 -20.18 50.18
CA MET A 593 -9.78 -19.85 50.16
C MET A 593 -9.22 -19.58 51.56
N LEU A 594 -10.02 -19.03 52.49
CA LEU A 594 -9.60 -18.91 53.89
C LEU A 594 -9.43 -20.28 54.55
N LEU A 595 -10.38 -21.21 54.35
CA LEU A 595 -10.30 -22.54 54.97
C LEU A 595 -9.18 -23.39 54.38
N GLU A 596 -8.92 -23.29 53.06
CA GLU A 596 -7.76 -23.92 52.43
C GLU A 596 -6.44 -23.38 53.04
N ALA A 597 -6.31 -22.05 53.19
CA ALA A 597 -5.15 -21.43 53.85
C ALA A 597 -5.03 -21.77 55.35
N TRP A 598 -6.14 -21.94 56.06
CA TRP A 598 -6.14 -22.38 57.47
C TRP A 598 -5.78 -23.87 57.58
N GLN A 599 -6.17 -24.70 56.60
CA GLN A 599 -5.78 -26.09 56.52
C GLN A 599 -4.28 -26.24 56.24
N GLU A 600 -3.71 -25.43 55.32
CA GLU A 600 -2.27 -25.35 55.09
C GLU A 600 -1.52 -24.94 56.38
N PHE A 601 -2.00 -23.90 57.07
CA PHE A 601 -1.41 -23.44 58.33
C PHE A 601 -1.43 -24.51 59.43
N GLU A 602 -2.58 -25.16 59.67
CA GLU A 602 -2.65 -26.25 60.65
C GLU A 602 -1.88 -27.49 60.16
N ALA A 603 -1.72 -27.74 58.85
CA ALA A 603 -0.86 -28.82 58.35
C ALA A 603 0.58 -28.66 58.86
N GLU A 604 1.12 -27.44 58.76
CA GLU A 604 2.50 -27.07 59.13
C GLU A 604 2.72 -26.90 60.64
N HIS A 605 1.76 -26.30 61.36
CA HIS A 605 1.92 -25.90 62.78
C HIS A 605 0.88 -26.51 63.76
N GLY A 606 0.02 -27.41 63.29
CA GLY A 606 -1.14 -27.91 64.03
C GLY A 606 -1.06 -29.32 64.60
N ASP A 607 -1.80 -29.52 65.69
CA ASP A 607 -2.07 -30.82 66.30
C ASP A 607 -3.07 -31.63 65.47
N GLU A 608 -3.08 -32.96 65.62
CA GLU A 608 -4.07 -33.84 64.95
C GLU A 608 -5.53 -33.44 65.26
N ARG A 609 -5.78 -32.82 66.42
CA ARG A 609 -7.11 -32.36 66.83
C ARG A 609 -7.56 -31.09 66.11
N THR A 610 -6.67 -30.12 65.90
CA THR A 610 -7.02 -28.87 65.17
C THR A 610 -7.14 -29.14 63.69
N LYS A 611 -6.31 -30.03 63.13
CA LYS A 611 -6.45 -30.57 61.76
C LYS A 611 -7.84 -31.13 61.50
N GLN A 612 -8.33 -32.02 62.38
CA GLN A 612 -9.67 -32.60 62.26
C GLN A 612 -10.80 -31.55 62.40
N GLN A 613 -10.59 -30.50 63.19
CA GLN A 613 -11.55 -29.39 63.31
C GLN A 613 -11.65 -28.59 62.00
N VAL A 614 -10.52 -28.23 61.39
CA VAL A 614 -10.52 -27.51 60.09
C VAL A 614 -11.07 -28.39 58.96
N GLU A 615 -10.71 -29.68 58.90
CA GLU A 615 -11.31 -30.62 57.94
C GLU A 615 -12.83 -30.72 58.08
N SER A 616 -13.36 -30.63 59.29
CA SER A 616 -14.82 -30.67 59.54
C SER A 616 -15.59 -29.45 59.02
N LEU A 617 -14.90 -28.32 58.79
CA LEU A 617 -15.47 -27.08 58.29
C LEU A 617 -15.46 -26.98 56.74
N MET A 618 -14.75 -27.87 56.05
CA MET A 618 -14.57 -27.81 54.59
C MET A 618 -15.89 -28.00 53.82
N PRO A 619 -16.18 -27.16 52.80
CA PRO A 619 -17.44 -27.23 52.07
C PRO A 619 -17.47 -28.39 51.06
N LYS A 620 -18.67 -28.92 50.82
CA LYS A 620 -18.90 -29.91 49.77
C LYS A 620 -19.17 -29.21 48.43
N LYS A 621 -18.43 -29.59 47.39
CA LYS A 621 -18.62 -29.08 46.02
C LYS A 621 -19.87 -29.73 45.41
N VAL A 622 -20.91 -28.95 45.13
CA VAL A 622 -22.17 -29.44 44.54
C VAL A 622 -22.41 -28.75 43.21
N LYS A 623 -22.59 -29.54 42.15
CA LYS A 623 -22.98 -29.01 40.83
C LYS A 623 -24.43 -28.55 40.85
N LYS A 624 -24.68 -27.27 40.57
CA LYS A 624 -26.00 -26.70 40.37
C LYS A 624 -26.15 -26.22 38.93
N ARG A 625 -27.39 -26.12 38.46
CA ARG A 625 -27.73 -25.67 37.11
C ARG A 625 -28.47 -24.34 37.21
N ARG A 626 -27.91 -23.27 36.62
CA ARG A 626 -28.60 -21.98 36.46
C ARG A 626 -29.11 -21.84 35.03
N LYS A 627 -30.27 -21.20 34.85
CA LYS A 627 -30.67 -20.74 33.52
C LYS A 627 -29.85 -19.51 33.15
N ILE A 628 -29.41 -19.43 31.90
CA ILE A 628 -28.91 -18.17 31.32
C ILE A 628 -30.06 -17.51 30.57
N THR A 629 -30.32 -16.24 30.86
CA THR A 629 -31.09 -15.35 29.99
C THR A 629 -30.09 -14.60 29.12
N ASN A 630 -30.27 -14.65 27.80
CA ASN A 630 -29.52 -13.78 26.89
C ASN A 630 -30.02 -12.32 27.04
N ASP A 631 -29.24 -11.33 26.57
CA ASP A 631 -29.60 -9.90 26.65
C ASP A 631 -30.95 -9.56 25.97
N ASP A 632 -31.43 -10.41 25.05
CA ASP A 632 -32.75 -10.30 24.40
C ASP A 632 -33.90 -11.02 25.17
N GLY A 633 -33.69 -11.42 26.42
CA GLY A 633 -34.74 -11.96 27.30
C GLY A 633 -35.29 -13.36 26.96
N SER A 634 -34.66 -14.08 26.02
CA SER A 634 -35.02 -15.47 25.68
C SER A 634 -34.18 -16.50 26.44
N ASP A 635 -34.79 -17.66 26.77
CA ASP A 635 -34.20 -18.76 27.54
C ASP A 635 -32.96 -19.35 26.82
N GLY A 636 -31.76 -18.94 27.26
CA GLY A 636 -30.44 -19.29 26.70
C GLY A 636 -29.85 -20.62 27.20
N GLY A 637 -30.68 -21.53 27.70
CA GLY A 637 -30.25 -22.85 28.19
C GLY A 637 -29.78 -22.87 29.66
N TRP A 638 -29.15 -23.99 30.05
CA TRP A 638 -28.71 -24.26 31.41
C TRP A 638 -27.18 -24.37 31.48
N GLU A 639 -26.56 -23.60 32.38
CA GLU A 639 -25.13 -23.71 32.68
C GLU A 639 -24.93 -24.47 33.99
N GLU A 640 -24.02 -25.46 33.98
CA GLU A 640 -23.56 -26.14 35.19
C GLU A 640 -22.50 -25.31 35.89
N TYR A 641 -22.82 -24.75 37.05
CA TYR A 641 -21.86 -24.07 37.91
C TYR A 641 -21.63 -24.88 39.20
N VAL A 642 -20.45 -24.74 39.79
CA VAL A 642 -20.12 -25.38 41.06
C VAL A 642 -20.49 -24.42 42.18
N ASP A 643 -21.33 -24.87 43.10
CA ASP A 643 -21.68 -24.15 44.32
C ASP A 643 -21.08 -24.88 45.53
N TYR A 644 -20.67 -24.12 46.54
CA TYR A 644 -20.00 -24.61 47.74
C TYR A 644 -20.98 -24.57 48.91
N ILE A 645 -21.23 -25.73 49.53
CA ILE A 645 -22.10 -25.81 50.71
C ILE A 645 -21.21 -26.08 51.93
N PHE A 646 -21.10 -25.07 52.80
CA PHE A 646 -20.44 -25.20 54.10
C PHE A 646 -21.35 -25.96 55.07
N PRO A 647 -20.80 -26.83 55.94
CA PRO A 647 -21.60 -27.58 56.91
C PRO A 647 -22.47 -26.72 57.85
N ASP A 648 -22.06 -25.48 58.13
CA ASP A 648 -22.82 -24.54 58.97
C ASP A 648 -24.13 -24.06 58.29
N ASP A 649 -24.12 -23.85 56.96
CA ASP A 649 -25.28 -23.36 56.18
C ASP A 649 -26.42 -24.40 56.12
N ASP A 650 -26.09 -25.70 56.26
CA ASP A 650 -27.08 -26.79 56.24
C ASP A 650 -28.04 -26.74 57.45
N SER A 651 -27.71 -25.95 58.49
CA SER A 651 -28.62 -25.65 59.60
C SER A 651 -29.90 -24.90 59.18
N VAL A 652 -29.87 -24.21 58.03
CA VAL A 652 -30.96 -23.33 57.56
C VAL A 652 -32.05 -24.10 56.78
N LYS A 653 -31.93 -25.43 56.55
CA LYS A 653 -32.93 -26.20 55.76
C LYS A 653 -33.42 -27.50 56.43
N PRO A 654 -34.39 -27.42 57.37
CA PRO A 654 -35.06 -28.60 57.94
C PRO A 654 -35.78 -29.50 56.91
N HIS A 655 -36.16 -28.95 55.75
CA HIS A 655 -37.10 -29.60 54.83
C HIS A 655 -36.54 -30.83 54.08
N MET A 656 -35.20 -30.97 53.97
CA MET A 656 -34.57 -32.04 53.19
C MET A 656 -34.65 -33.43 53.84
N ARG A 657 -34.59 -33.51 55.19
CA ARG A 657 -34.72 -34.79 55.92
C ARG A 657 -36.09 -35.46 55.70
N LEU A 658 -37.13 -34.64 55.52
CA LEU A 658 -38.50 -35.09 55.25
C LEU A 658 -38.62 -35.72 53.86
N LEU A 659 -37.89 -35.19 52.87
CA LEU A 659 -37.80 -35.75 51.52
C LEU A 659 -36.99 -37.05 51.46
N GLU A 660 -35.93 -37.21 52.26
CA GLU A 660 -35.21 -38.49 52.37
C GLU A 660 -36.05 -39.58 53.02
N LEU A 661 -36.82 -39.24 54.08
CA LEU A 661 -37.79 -40.15 54.69
C LEU A 661 -38.88 -40.55 53.70
N ALA A 662 -39.42 -39.60 52.93
CA ALA A 662 -40.38 -39.90 51.86
C ALA A 662 -39.79 -40.80 50.77
N LYS A 663 -38.50 -40.66 50.43
CA LYS A 663 -37.79 -41.55 49.48
C LYS A 663 -37.62 -42.97 50.04
N LYS A 664 -37.36 -43.12 51.35
CA LYS A 664 -37.31 -44.43 52.03
C LYS A 664 -38.70 -45.08 52.08
N TRP A 665 -39.74 -44.31 52.40
CA TRP A 665 -41.13 -44.78 52.41
C TRP A 665 -41.59 -45.24 51.01
N LYS A 666 -41.27 -44.48 49.96
CA LYS A 666 -41.59 -44.85 48.57
C LYS A 666 -40.93 -46.17 48.13
N LYS A 667 -39.73 -46.49 48.62
CA LYS A 667 -39.08 -47.80 48.37
C LYS A 667 -39.76 -48.96 49.11
N GLN A 668 -40.35 -48.72 50.28
CA GLN A 668 -41.09 -49.74 51.03
C GLN A 668 -42.47 -50.04 50.42
N ILE A 669 -43.07 -49.08 49.71
CA ILE A 669 -44.36 -49.27 49.02
C ILE A 669 -44.21 -50.14 47.75
N THR A 670 -43.03 -50.20 47.13
CA THR A 670 -42.81 -50.91 45.85
C THR A 670 -42.67 -52.44 45.95
N GLU A 671 -42.75 -53.05 47.14
CA GLU A 671 -42.42 -54.47 47.37
C GLU A 671 -43.62 -55.39 47.70
N ALA A 672 -44.87 -54.97 47.49
CA ALA A 672 -46.08 -55.81 47.69
C ALA A 672 -47.07 -55.77 46.49
N PRO A 673 -47.57 -56.92 45.96
CA PRO A 673 -48.23 -56.96 44.65
C PRO A 673 -49.78 -57.05 44.61
N THR A 674 -50.36 -56.10 43.85
CA THR A 674 -51.47 -56.20 42.86
C THR A 674 -52.61 -57.23 42.95
N THR A 675 -53.85 -56.71 42.92
CA THR A 675 -55.05 -57.19 42.18
C THR A 675 -56.02 -56.00 41.98
N THR A 676 -56.86 -55.81 40.95
CA THR A 676 -56.88 -56.12 39.49
C THR A 676 -58.08 -55.36 38.85
N ASN A 677 -58.17 -55.33 37.51
CA ASN A 677 -59.32 -54.89 36.67
C ASN A 677 -59.46 -53.35 36.46
N GLU A 678 -59.34 -52.82 35.24
CA GLU A 678 -60.25 -52.90 34.05
C GLU A 678 -61.54 -52.08 34.24
N SER A 679 -62.02 -51.26 33.30
CA SER A 679 -61.55 -50.88 31.94
C SER A 679 -62.33 -49.65 31.42
N THR A 680 -61.93 -49.07 30.27
CA THR A 680 -62.69 -48.10 29.42
C THR A 680 -63.11 -46.74 30.03
N ASP A 681 -63.54 -45.72 29.27
CA ASP A 681 -63.02 -45.07 28.03
C ASP A 681 -63.81 -43.73 27.88
N GLU A 682 -63.49 -42.94 26.86
CA GLU A 682 -64.24 -41.78 26.33
C GLU A 682 -64.15 -40.38 27.01
N ASN A 683 -64.26 -39.38 26.12
CA ASN A 683 -64.06 -37.95 26.33
C ASN A 683 -65.35 -37.20 26.73
N LYS A 684 -65.22 -36.04 27.38
CA LYS A 684 -65.63 -34.73 26.77
C LYS A 684 -65.36 -33.48 27.61
N ASP A 685 -65.30 -32.37 26.90
CA ASP A 685 -65.20 -31.00 27.39
C ASP A 685 -66.32 -30.57 28.33
N SER A 686 -66.04 -29.64 29.25
CA SER A 686 -66.64 -28.28 29.17
C SER A 686 -66.10 -27.29 30.21
N SER A 687 -66.16 -26.02 29.84
CA SER A 687 -66.00 -24.80 30.64
C SER A 687 -67.02 -24.73 31.81
N ASN A 688 -66.95 -23.80 32.78
CA ASN A 688 -66.60 -22.38 32.68
C ASN A 688 -66.46 -21.69 34.06
N SER A 689 -65.92 -20.45 34.06
CA SER A 689 -66.15 -19.35 35.05
C SER A 689 -65.49 -19.48 36.44
N SER A 690 -65.14 -18.41 37.18
CA SER A 690 -65.00 -16.96 36.88
C SER A 690 -64.37 -16.19 38.06
N LYS A 691 -63.84 -14.98 37.79
CA LYS A 691 -63.77 -13.71 38.60
C LYS A 691 -62.43 -12.99 38.39
N HIS A 692 -62.46 -11.82 37.72
CA HIS A 692 -62.41 -10.44 38.29
C HIS A 692 -61.05 -10.17 38.98
N SER A 693 -60.15 -9.37 38.40
CA SER A 693 -60.20 -7.90 38.15
C SER A 693 -60.33 -7.08 39.44
N ASP A 694 -59.39 -6.17 39.68
CA ASP A 694 -59.56 -4.74 39.38
C ASP A 694 -58.19 -4.02 39.36
N GLU A 695 -58.10 -2.89 38.65
CA GLU A 695 -56.92 -2.00 38.50
C GLU A 695 -57.11 -0.69 39.30
N GLU A 696 -56.23 0.30 39.07
CA GLU A 696 -56.22 1.70 39.59
C GLU A 696 -55.64 1.89 41.01
N GLN A 697 -54.89 2.95 41.38
CA GLN A 697 -54.49 4.27 40.81
C GLN A 697 -53.12 4.68 41.46
N SER A 698 -52.33 5.72 41.13
CA SER A 698 -52.34 6.84 40.15
C SER A 698 -50.88 7.36 39.91
N GLU A 699 -50.70 8.29 38.95
CA GLU A 699 -49.71 9.43 38.88
C GLU A 699 -48.17 9.17 39.01
N ASP A 700 -47.28 9.79 38.21
CA ASP A 700 -47.36 10.84 37.16
C ASP A 700 -46.42 10.50 35.97
#